data_AF-A0A5N6MYG2-F1
#
_entry.id   AF-A0A5N6MYG2-F1
#
_cell.length_a   1.000
_cell.length_b   1.000
_cell.length_c   1.000
_cell.angle_alpha   90.00
_cell.angle_beta   90.00
_cell.angle_gamma   90.00
#
_symmetry.space_group_name_H-M   'P 1'
#
loop_
_entity.id
_entity.type
_entity.pdbx_description
1 polymer ?
#
loop_
_entity_poly.entity_id
_entity_poly.type
_entity_poly.pdbx_seq_one_letter_code
_entity_poly.pdbx_strand_id
1 'polypeptide(L)'
;MGHNTQLKPDPFYQFAQLWINDQSYPPTTLLMGHSIDDIKSRLNDFDGSAVQDALNIWVSKTTNFLNEVASPLVKNVQDKNPSMGNAYELSDMEDFFLTEQTIDGRTPGGDLSLAAIVSIEQFSRMNGLTGKKMQKIFKALVPAHVSNDARNLVEYCCFRFLSRDSSEIHPSLKEPAFQRLVFVTMLAWEHPYTNEKEFRDTIGEKASFQRKLVGEEAFVRIAPAISGLADCPTVHNIFKALSGGQKTISFQVWSKYIAELLKVYEGRKSYSVKEISLIPGERILCLGSSRKRPVLKWENNIAWPGKLTLTNKALYYEAIRLKGQVDVIRMDLTKLGSRVEKTRVGPFGSDLFDSAISVTSGPEFKPWVLEFVDLGGEMRRDVWYAFIKEVISLYQFIRDFGPKEHDQSVKHIYGAQNGYSRASTYAINGIARLQALQFSKKLLDEPTKLVLFSYLQNAPYGEIVCQTLAVHCWGGQLISRFKEIEYDDVRSEVYSSHVYDIDGGVYLRKWMRHSSWNSSASVAFWKNSSMKHTLVLSKNLVVADKTLVEKAAVMCRLKYAEVEKTQATIHAAMIEGIPSNIDLFKELMLPLTVIAKNFEKLRRWEEPHLTVSFLAFVYVLIYRNLLSYVFPVTLMVLATSMLVLKGLKEQGRLGRSFGKVTIRDQPPSNTIEKIIAVKEAMRDVEKYMQNINVSLLKIRTIILAGQPQITTEVALVLLCGSTILLTVPFRYIISFLILDLFTQELKFRKEMVIKLKSFLKARWATVPAAPVSVLPFNTVNIDAKGQKKVANDPPKLERTRDK
;
A
#
# COMPACT_ATOMS: atom_id res chain seq x y z
N MET A 1 58.05 -17.93 41.66
CA MET A 1 58.74 -17.36 40.48
C MET A 1 57.74 -17.35 39.34
N GLY A 2 57.37 -16.15 38.89
CA GLY A 2 56.19 -15.91 38.05
C GLY A 2 56.43 -16.14 36.56
N HIS A 3 55.38 -16.62 35.88
CA HIS A 3 55.28 -16.68 34.43
C HIS A 3 54.44 -15.51 33.91
N ASN A 4 54.99 -14.80 32.93
CA ASN A 4 54.36 -13.72 32.17
C ASN A 4 53.26 -14.26 31.23
N THR A 5 52.06 -13.68 31.33
CA THR A 5 51.00 -13.79 30.32
C THR A 5 50.83 -12.44 29.62
N GLN A 6 51.14 -12.38 28.33
CA GLN A 6 50.86 -11.24 27.46
C GLN A 6 49.34 -11.11 27.26
N LEU A 7 48.78 -9.98 27.70
CA LEU A 7 47.41 -9.56 27.40
C LEU A 7 47.31 -9.11 25.93
N LYS A 8 46.37 -9.73 25.21
CA LYS A 8 45.94 -9.35 23.87
C LYS A 8 45.11 -8.05 23.95
N PRO A 9 45.32 -7.04 23.08
CA PRO A 9 44.55 -5.81 23.14
C PRO A 9 43.12 -5.99 22.61
N ASP A 10 42.20 -5.19 23.17
CA ASP A 10 40.76 -5.17 22.89
C ASP A 10 40.45 -4.73 21.43
N PRO A 11 39.55 -5.41 20.70
CA PRO A 11 39.24 -5.11 19.30
C PRO A 11 38.55 -3.74 19.07
N PHE A 12 38.12 -3.05 20.14
CA PHE A 12 37.53 -1.71 20.06
C PHE A 12 38.59 -0.60 19.84
N TYR A 13 39.80 -0.78 20.38
CA TYR A 13 40.88 0.21 20.25
C TYR A 13 41.52 0.22 18.86
N GLN A 14 41.54 -0.94 18.18
CA GLN A 14 42.01 -1.06 16.80
C GLN A 14 41.05 -0.40 15.79
N PHE A 15 39.75 -0.39 16.10
CA PHE A 15 38.74 0.22 15.23
C PHE A 15 38.79 1.76 15.26
N ALA A 16 39.09 2.37 16.41
CA ALA A 16 39.24 3.81 16.54
C ALA A 16 40.51 4.35 15.85
N GLN A 17 41.64 3.62 15.92
CA GLN A 17 42.88 4.03 15.27
C GLN A 17 42.84 3.87 13.73
N LEU A 18 42.12 2.87 13.21
CA LEU A 18 41.94 2.71 11.76
C LEU A 18 41.00 3.77 11.15
N TRP A 19 40.09 4.34 11.94
CA TRP A 19 39.14 5.36 11.47
C TRP A 19 39.69 6.78 11.49
N ILE A 20 40.66 7.08 12.37
CA ILE A 20 41.33 8.39 12.43
C ILE A 20 42.23 8.62 11.19
N ASN A 21 42.77 7.55 10.59
CA ASN A 21 43.66 7.66 9.44
C ASN A 21 42.94 7.81 8.08
N ASP A 22 41.60 7.71 8.03
CA ASP A 22 40.82 7.81 6.78
C ASP A 22 40.14 9.18 6.61
N GLN A 23 40.52 10.18 7.42
CA GLN A 23 40.10 11.58 7.23
C GLN A 23 40.87 12.24 6.07
N SER A 24 40.45 11.92 4.86
CA SER A 24 40.43 12.91 3.77
C SER A 24 39.00 13.01 3.27
N TYR A 25 38.60 14.21 2.83
CA TYR A 25 37.30 14.62 2.27
C TYR A 25 36.31 15.35 3.23
N PRO A 26 35.95 16.62 2.93
CA PRO A 26 35.10 17.45 3.79
C PRO A 26 33.59 17.25 3.52
N PRO A 27 32.70 17.46 4.51
CA PRO A 27 31.27 17.59 4.28
C PRO A 27 30.96 19.02 3.78
N THR A 28 30.47 19.14 2.55
CA THR A 28 30.22 20.45 1.92
C THR A 28 28.78 20.89 2.17
N THR A 29 28.63 21.97 2.95
CA THR A 29 27.38 22.73 3.12
C THR A 29 27.24 23.67 1.92
N LEU A 30 26.17 23.53 1.12
CA LEU A 30 25.86 24.47 0.03
C LEU A 30 24.95 25.58 0.58
N LEU A 31 25.53 26.76 0.80
CA LEU A 31 24.83 28.01 1.10
C LEU A 31 24.93 28.93 -0.11
N MET A 32 23.78 29.42 -0.58
CA MET A 32 23.69 30.37 -1.67
C MET A 32 24.03 31.77 -1.14
N GLY A 33 25.14 32.33 -1.63
CA GLY A 33 25.34 33.78 -1.69
C GLY A 33 25.89 34.48 -0.44
N HIS A 34 27.04 34.08 0.11
CA HIS A 34 27.95 34.98 0.83
C HIS A 34 29.40 34.51 0.63
N SER A 35 30.34 35.46 0.59
CA SER A 35 31.77 35.27 0.25
C SER A 35 32.44 34.15 1.05
N ILE A 36 33.20 33.30 0.34
CA ILE A 36 33.91 32.11 0.83
C ILE A 36 34.98 32.43 1.89
N ASP A 37 35.49 33.67 1.90
CA ASP A 37 36.58 34.06 2.81
C ASP A 37 36.09 34.40 4.24
N ASP A 38 34.83 34.80 4.42
CA ASP A 38 34.27 35.15 5.73
C ASP A 38 33.81 33.91 6.54
N ILE A 39 33.61 32.78 5.84
CA ILE A 39 33.20 31.50 6.42
C ILE A 39 34.41 30.69 6.91
N LYS A 40 35.57 30.83 6.25
CA LYS A 40 36.81 30.12 6.60
C LYS A 40 37.38 30.57 7.95
N SER A 41 37.17 31.83 8.34
CA SER A 41 37.59 32.35 9.64
C SER A 41 36.70 31.88 10.81
N ARG A 42 35.43 31.54 10.56
CA ARG A 42 34.46 31.11 11.59
C ARG A 42 34.38 29.59 11.81
N LEU A 43 35.04 28.79 10.96
CA LEU A 43 35.03 27.32 11.04
C LEU A 43 36.31 26.73 11.64
N ASN A 44 37.35 27.53 11.90
CA ASN A 44 38.65 27.01 12.36
C ASN A 44 38.75 26.75 13.88
N ASP A 45 37.67 26.92 14.65
CA ASP A 45 37.62 26.52 16.07
C ASP A 45 36.91 25.16 16.26
N PHE A 46 37.33 24.14 15.51
CA PHE A 46 36.81 22.78 15.64
C PHE A 46 37.84 21.89 16.31
N ASP A 47 37.75 21.78 17.64
CA ASP A 47 38.63 20.93 18.43
C ASP A 47 38.05 19.51 18.52
N GLY A 48 38.58 18.60 17.69
CA GLY A 48 38.18 17.19 17.69
C GLY A 48 38.47 16.45 19.01
N SER A 49 39.39 16.98 19.82
CA SER A 49 39.74 16.41 21.13
C SER A 49 38.60 16.59 22.16
N ALA A 50 37.92 17.73 22.15
CA ALA A 50 36.82 18.02 23.07
C ALA A 50 35.57 17.13 22.85
N VAL A 51 35.33 16.69 21.61
CA VAL A 51 34.23 15.78 21.26
C VAL A 51 34.52 14.36 21.72
N GLN A 52 35.77 13.92 21.56
CA GLN A 52 36.24 12.63 22.05
C GLN A 52 36.21 12.59 23.60
N ASP A 53 36.60 13.70 24.24
CA ASP A 53 36.58 13.83 25.70
C ASP A 53 35.17 13.88 26.26
N ALA A 54 34.23 14.58 25.60
CA ALA A 54 32.82 14.58 26.02
C ALA A 54 32.17 13.18 25.90
N LEU A 55 32.47 12.44 24.82
CA LEU A 55 32.04 11.05 24.64
C LEU A 55 32.71 10.12 25.66
N ASN A 56 33.99 10.30 25.94
CA ASN A 56 34.72 9.50 26.93
C ASN A 56 34.27 9.79 28.37
N ILE A 57 33.94 11.05 28.70
CA ILE A 57 33.36 11.44 30.00
C ILE A 57 31.97 10.83 30.16
N TRP A 58 31.19 10.80 29.09
CA TRP A 58 29.85 10.19 29.08
C TRP A 58 29.92 8.65 29.19
N VAL A 59 30.81 8.00 28.44
CA VAL A 59 31.04 6.55 28.48
C VAL A 59 31.61 6.09 29.83
N SER A 60 32.60 6.80 30.39
CA SER A 60 33.26 6.43 31.65
C SER A 60 32.33 6.53 32.86
N LYS A 61 31.44 7.52 32.89
CA LYS A 61 30.41 7.65 33.95
C LYS A 61 29.34 6.56 33.84
N THR A 62 29.10 6.02 32.65
CA THR A 62 28.13 4.95 32.40
C THR A 62 28.70 3.56 32.78
N THR A 63 30.00 3.34 32.59
CA THR A 63 30.66 2.08 32.99
C THR A 63 30.76 1.90 34.50
N ASN A 64 30.91 2.97 35.28
CA ASN A 64 30.88 2.89 36.75
C ASN A 64 29.51 2.44 37.28
N PHE A 65 28.44 2.75 36.54
CA PHE A 65 27.05 2.37 36.87
C PHE A 65 26.75 0.88 36.61
N LEU A 66 27.43 0.25 35.65
CA LEU A 66 27.25 -1.17 35.32
C LEU A 66 27.89 -2.11 36.36
N ASN A 67 28.94 -1.67 37.05
CA ASN A 67 29.61 -2.47 38.06
C ASN A 67 28.83 -2.54 39.39
N GLU A 68 27.97 -1.56 39.68
CA GLU A 68 27.11 -1.57 40.87
C GLU A 68 25.86 -2.47 40.70
N VAL A 69 25.37 -2.60 39.46
CA VAL A 69 24.17 -3.40 39.11
C VAL A 69 24.49 -4.91 38.96
N ALA A 70 25.77 -5.31 39.00
CA ALA A 70 26.22 -6.68 38.80
C ALA A 70 26.47 -7.49 40.10
N SER A 71 25.84 -7.13 41.22
CA SER A 71 25.86 -7.95 42.45
C SER A 71 24.73 -9.01 42.43
N PRO A 72 25.00 -10.30 42.71
CA PRO A 72 24.02 -11.36 42.46
C PRO A 72 22.92 -11.41 43.52
N LEU A 73 21.68 -11.49 43.01
CA LEU A 73 20.43 -11.67 43.74
C LEU A 73 20.37 -13.07 44.41
N VAL A 74 20.73 -13.19 45.68
CA VAL A 74 20.37 -14.36 46.49
C VAL A 74 18.92 -14.19 46.97
N LYS A 75 18.03 -15.03 46.43
CA LYS A 75 16.64 -15.14 46.89
C LYS A 75 16.59 -15.56 48.36
N ASN A 76 15.88 -14.81 49.18
CA ASN A 76 15.11 -15.37 50.28
C ASN A 76 13.65 -14.91 50.19
N VAL A 77 12.78 -15.88 50.51
CA VAL A 77 11.33 -15.89 50.33
C VAL A 77 10.66 -15.14 51.49
N GLN A 78 9.49 -14.54 51.22
CA GLN A 78 8.58 -13.78 52.09
C GLN A 78 8.91 -12.28 52.27
N ASP A 79 8.28 -11.42 51.47
CA ASP A 79 7.17 -10.60 51.97
C ASP A 79 6.41 -9.87 50.86
N LYS A 80 5.10 -9.69 51.05
CA LYS A 80 4.18 -8.97 50.15
C LYS A 80 4.20 -7.48 50.49
N ASN A 81 4.73 -6.63 49.60
CA ASN A 81 4.23 -5.29 49.21
C ASN A 81 5.20 -4.62 48.22
N PRO A 82 4.74 -3.83 47.24
CA PRO A 82 5.62 -3.18 46.27
C PRO A 82 6.36 -2.01 46.95
N SER A 83 7.68 -2.09 47.03
CA SER A 83 8.52 -1.10 47.71
C SER A 83 8.87 0.10 46.81
N MET A 84 8.96 1.24 47.48
CA MET A 84 9.27 2.61 47.06
C MET A 84 10.68 2.80 46.44
N GLY A 85 11.34 1.75 45.94
CA GLY A 85 12.75 1.78 45.50
C GLY A 85 12.97 2.31 44.08
N ASN A 86 12.04 2.06 43.15
CA ASN A 86 12.18 2.46 41.74
C ASN A 86 12.01 3.98 41.50
N ALA A 87 11.57 4.73 42.50
CA ALA A 87 11.34 6.18 42.37
C ALA A 87 12.62 6.99 42.57
N TYR A 88 13.54 6.52 43.42
CA TYR A 88 14.76 7.25 43.77
C TYR A 88 15.84 7.13 42.68
N GLU A 89 16.09 5.95 42.12
CA GLU A 89 17.05 5.74 41.01
C GLU A 89 16.63 6.45 39.69
N LEU A 90 15.34 6.78 39.55
CA LEU A 90 14.80 7.40 38.34
C LEU A 90 14.83 8.94 38.40
N SER A 91 14.78 9.51 39.61
CA SER A 91 14.92 10.94 39.88
C SER A 91 16.31 11.44 39.51
N ASP A 92 17.35 10.68 39.86
CA ASP A 92 18.76 11.04 39.60
C ASP A 92 19.10 11.17 38.10
N MET A 93 18.36 10.47 37.23
CA MET A 93 18.53 10.54 35.77
C MET A 93 17.91 11.80 35.14
N GLU A 94 16.88 12.39 35.74
CA GLU A 94 16.24 13.63 35.25
C GLU A 94 17.06 14.86 35.64
N ASP A 95 17.75 14.83 36.79
CA ASP A 95 18.72 15.85 37.21
C ASP A 95 19.97 15.91 36.32
N PHE A 96 20.37 14.81 35.68
CA PHE A 96 21.50 14.75 34.74
C PHE A 96 21.31 15.64 33.49
N PHE A 97 20.07 15.82 33.03
CA PHE A 97 19.77 16.62 31.83
C PHE A 97 19.82 18.14 32.06
N LEU A 98 19.77 18.60 33.31
CA LEU A 98 19.50 19.99 33.70
C LEU A 98 20.73 20.79 34.17
N THR A 99 21.92 20.20 34.15
CA THR A 99 23.09 20.76 34.85
C THR A 99 23.54 22.15 34.37
N GLU A 100 23.24 22.58 33.14
CA GLU A 100 23.50 23.96 32.67
C GLU A 100 22.55 24.36 31.52
N GLN A 101 21.48 25.09 31.81
CA GLN A 101 20.64 25.70 30.77
C GLN A 101 21.32 26.95 30.21
N THR A 102 21.58 26.99 28.90
CA THR A 102 22.22 28.11 28.21
C THR A 102 21.26 28.86 27.27
N ILE A 103 20.20 28.19 26.82
CA ILE A 103 19.21 28.72 25.89
C ILE A 103 18.32 29.78 26.55
N ASP A 104 18.07 30.85 25.79
CA ASP A 104 17.09 31.86 26.18
C ASP A 104 15.68 31.25 26.03
N GLY A 105 15.06 30.87 27.15
CA GLY A 105 13.76 30.19 27.20
C GLY A 105 12.57 31.04 26.73
N ARG A 106 12.74 32.37 26.66
CA ARG A 106 11.75 33.31 26.14
C ARG A 106 11.89 33.45 24.64
N THR A 107 10.88 33.03 23.88
CA THR A 107 10.83 33.22 22.43
C THR A 107 9.66 34.12 22.04
N PRO A 108 9.67 34.73 20.83
CA PRO A 108 8.53 35.53 20.36
C PRO A 108 7.19 34.77 20.32
N GLY A 109 7.23 33.44 20.24
CA GLY A 109 6.04 32.57 20.24
C GLY A 109 5.58 32.11 21.64
N GLY A 110 6.32 32.41 22.70
CA GLY A 110 6.03 32.00 24.07
C GLY A 110 7.25 31.48 24.83
N ASP A 111 7.05 31.12 26.10
CA ASP A 111 8.06 30.47 26.92
C ASP A 111 8.20 29.00 26.51
N LEU A 112 9.43 28.55 26.24
CA LEU A 112 9.71 27.17 25.85
C LEU A 112 9.34 26.20 26.97
N SER A 113 8.74 25.06 26.59
CA SER A 113 8.47 23.98 27.52
C SER A 113 9.77 23.33 28.01
N LEU A 114 9.72 22.68 29.19
CA LEU A 114 10.86 21.96 29.74
C LEU A 114 11.40 20.90 28.75
N ALA A 115 10.50 20.20 28.06
CA ALA A 115 10.86 19.21 27.04
C ALA A 115 11.64 19.85 25.88
N ALA A 116 11.22 21.03 25.41
CA ALA A 116 11.90 21.76 24.34
C ALA A 116 13.29 22.24 24.79
N ILE A 117 13.42 22.78 26.00
CA ILE A 117 14.72 23.19 26.56
C ILE A 117 15.67 22.00 26.63
N VAL A 118 15.23 20.87 27.21
CA VAL A 118 16.05 19.65 27.34
C VAL A 118 16.45 19.14 25.96
N SER A 119 15.51 19.02 25.01
CA SER A 119 15.79 18.54 23.66
C SER A 119 16.84 19.42 22.95
N ILE A 120 16.66 20.74 22.97
CA ILE A 120 17.56 21.68 22.30
C ILE A 120 18.95 21.65 22.93
N GLU A 121 19.05 21.68 24.26
CA GLU A 121 20.35 21.67 24.94
C GLU A 121 21.12 20.38 24.70
N GLN A 122 20.47 19.23 24.85
CA GLN A 122 21.15 17.95 24.69
C GLN A 122 21.59 17.72 23.25
N PHE A 123 20.74 17.99 22.26
CA PHE A 123 21.17 17.90 20.86
C PHE A 123 22.22 18.94 20.51
N SER A 124 22.21 20.13 21.11
CA SER A 124 23.27 21.12 20.91
C SER A 124 24.60 20.60 21.44
N ARG A 125 24.63 20.04 22.66
CA ARG A 125 25.83 19.45 23.27
C ARG A 125 26.37 18.29 22.45
N MET A 126 25.49 17.40 21.97
CA MET A 126 25.86 16.30 21.06
C MET A 126 26.40 16.82 19.71
N ASN A 127 26.02 18.04 19.30
CA ASN A 127 26.59 18.71 18.14
C ASN A 127 27.92 19.46 18.43
N GLY A 128 28.37 19.52 19.68
CA GLY A 128 29.55 20.28 20.12
C GLY A 128 29.29 21.78 20.36
N LEU A 129 28.03 22.18 20.56
CA LEU A 129 27.62 23.57 20.72
C LEU A 129 26.76 23.77 21.97
N THR A 130 26.67 25.01 22.45
CA THR A 130 25.67 25.37 23.49
C THR A 130 24.33 25.67 22.85
N GLY A 131 23.21 25.46 23.57
CA GLY A 131 21.86 25.79 23.10
C GLY A 131 21.74 27.23 22.60
N LYS A 132 22.37 28.19 23.30
CA LYS A 132 22.42 29.60 22.87
C LYS A 132 23.11 29.82 21.52
N LYS A 133 24.26 29.18 21.30
CA LYS A 133 24.99 29.27 20.03
C LYS A 133 24.15 28.63 18.91
N MET A 134 23.52 27.49 19.16
CA MET A 134 22.67 26.80 18.19
C MET A 134 21.47 27.65 17.76
N GLN A 135 20.78 28.27 18.72
CA GLN A 135 19.64 29.17 18.46
C GLN A 135 20.06 30.39 17.63
N LYS A 136 21.23 30.99 17.90
CA LYS A 136 21.78 32.11 17.11
C LYS A 136 22.08 31.70 15.67
N ILE A 137 22.71 30.54 15.47
CA ILE A 137 23.00 30.02 14.13
C ILE A 137 21.69 29.79 13.37
N PHE A 138 20.69 29.18 13.99
CA PHE A 138 19.39 28.94 13.36
C PHE A 138 18.69 30.22 12.91
N LYS A 139 18.65 31.25 13.77
CA LYS A 139 18.10 32.57 13.46
C LYS A 139 18.82 33.28 12.31
N ALA A 140 20.11 32.99 12.10
CA ALA A 140 20.90 33.56 11.01
C ALA A 140 20.67 32.82 9.67
N LEU A 141 20.31 31.54 9.70
CA LEU A 141 20.17 30.70 8.50
C LEU A 141 18.78 30.80 7.85
N VAL A 142 17.74 31.20 8.58
CA VAL A 142 16.35 31.05 8.14
C VAL A 142 15.55 32.34 8.41
N PRO A 143 14.58 32.72 7.54
CA PRO A 143 13.73 33.89 7.77
C PRO A 143 13.02 33.91 9.13
N ALA A 144 12.72 35.11 9.62
CA ALA A 144 12.14 35.33 10.95
C ALA A 144 10.87 34.50 11.23
N HIS A 145 9.97 34.35 10.23
CA HIS A 145 8.73 33.59 10.39
C HIS A 145 8.98 32.09 10.68
N VAL A 146 10.05 31.51 10.14
CA VAL A 146 10.43 30.11 10.41
C VAL A 146 11.21 30.02 11.73
N SER A 147 12.10 30.98 11.99
CA SER A 147 12.95 30.97 13.19
C SER A 147 12.18 31.23 14.49
N ASN A 148 11.01 31.89 14.38
CA ASN A 148 10.15 32.21 15.52
C ASN A 148 9.33 31.01 16.01
N ASP A 149 9.17 29.97 15.21
CA ASP A 149 8.50 28.74 15.62
C ASP A 149 9.50 27.80 16.31
N ALA A 150 9.28 27.57 17.60
CA ALA A 150 10.10 26.68 18.41
C ALA A 150 10.13 25.23 17.89
N ARG A 151 9.11 24.74 17.17
CA ARG A 151 9.14 23.42 16.54
C ARG A 151 10.29 23.29 15.55
N ASN A 152 10.48 24.32 14.73
CA ASN A 152 11.52 24.34 13.71
C ASN A 152 12.92 24.38 14.34
N LEU A 153 13.07 25.03 15.51
CA LEU A 153 14.31 25.01 16.26
C LEU A 153 14.61 23.63 16.84
N VAL A 154 13.60 22.96 17.43
CA VAL A 154 13.73 21.58 17.93
C VAL A 154 14.10 20.63 16.78
N GLU A 155 13.41 20.73 15.64
CA GLU A 155 13.73 19.98 14.42
C GLU A 155 15.17 20.23 13.96
N TYR A 156 15.59 21.50 13.87
CA TYR A 156 16.93 21.85 13.42
C TYR A 156 18.01 21.23 14.30
N CYS A 157 17.89 21.33 15.63
CA CYS A 157 18.84 20.76 16.57
C CYS A 157 18.95 19.23 16.42
N CYS A 158 17.80 18.55 16.36
CA CYS A 158 17.72 17.10 16.22
C CYS A 158 18.25 16.64 14.85
N PHE A 159 17.74 17.22 13.77
CA PHE A 159 18.08 16.81 12.40
C PHE A 159 19.53 17.12 12.05
N ARG A 160 20.11 18.21 12.59
CA ARG A 160 21.52 18.50 12.40
C ARG A 160 22.41 17.42 13.01
N PHE A 161 22.05 16.89 14.18
CA PHE A 161 22.75 15.76 14.78
C PHE A 161 22.61 14.50 13.91
N LEU A 162 21.37 14.14 13.56
CA LEU A 162 21.05 12.93 12.80
C LEU A 162 21.64 12.95 11.37
N SER A 163 21.85 14.12 10.78
CA SER A 163 22.40 14.26 9.43
C SER A 163 23.86 13.83 9.29
N ARG A 164 24.60 13.71 10.41
CA ARG A 164 26.03 13.38 10.41
C ARG A 164 26.31 11.92 10.10
N ASP A 165 25.35 11.04 10.32
CA ASP A 165 25.51 9.60 10.12
C ASP A 165 24.61 9.08 8.98
N SER A 166 25.19 8.27 8.11
CA SER A 166 24.52 7.58 7.00
C SER A 166 24.44 6.06 7.19
N SER A 167 24.67 5.58 8.41
CA SER A 167 24.56 4.17 8.78
C SER A 167 23.16 3.61 8.54
N GLU A 168 23.06 2.28 8.34
CA GLU A 168 21.77 1.59 8.13
C GLU A 168 20.82 1.73 9.33
N ILE A 169 21.39 1.88 10.53
CA ILE A 169 20.72 2.14 11.80
C ILE A 169 21.59 3.09 12.59
N HIS A 170 21.01 4.16 13.10
CA HIS A 170 21.74 5.13 13.89
C HIS A 170 22.34 4.47 15.17
N PRO A 171 23.67 4.55 15.41
CA PRO A 171 24.35 3.81 16.47
C PRO A 171 23.88 4.20 17.87
N SER A 172 23.58 5.48 18.10
CA SER A 172 23.07 5.98 19.38
C SER A 172 21.72 5.38 19.77
N LEU A 173 20.98 4.72 18.86
CA LEU A 173 19.75 4.03 19.24
C LEU A 173 19.98 2.90 20.26
N LYS A 174 21.21 2.37 20.37
CA LYS A 174 21.54 1.37 21.40
C LYS A 174 21.50 1.93 22.81
N GLU A 175 21.63 3.24 22.97
CA GLU A 175 21.74 3.91 24.25
C GLU A 175 20.33 4.27 24.78
N PRO A 176 19.90 3.74 25.94
CA PRO A 176 18.58 4.04 26.49
C PRO A 176 18.34 5.54 26.75
N ALA A 177 19.40 6.29 27.07
CA ALA A 177 19.34 7.74 27.25
C ALA A 177 18.96 8.46 25.94
N PHE A 178 19.52 8.05 24.81
CA PHE A 178 19.17 8.59 23.50
C PHE A 178 17.73 8.24 23.12
N GLN A 179 17.27 7.02 23.39
CA GLN A 179 15.87 6.62 23.15
C GLN A 179 14.88 7.49 23.95
N ARG A 180 15.23 7.84 25.19
CA ARG A 180 14.46 8.80 26.01
C ARG A 180 14.52 10.20 25.43
N LEU A 181 15.69 10.69 25.04
CA LEU A 181 15.85 12.01 24.43
C LEU A 181 15.00 12.16 23.16
N VAL A 182 14.95 11.14 22.30
CA VAL A 182 14.09 11.14 21.11
C VAL A 182 12.61 11.21 21.50
N PHE A 183 12.18 10.47 22.52
CA PHE A 183 10.79 10.54 23.01
C PHE A 183 10.46 11.93 23.58
N VAL A 184 11.36 12.51 24.38
CA VAL A 184 11.24 13.89 24.89
C VAL A 184 11.18 14.90 23.75
N THR A 185 11.92 14.64 22.66
CA THR A 185 11.91 15.50 21.47
C THR A 185 10.60 15.44 20.71
N MET A 186 9.95 14.27 20.65
CA MET A 186 8.58 14.16 20.12
C MET A 186 7.60 14.97 20.97
N LEU A 187 7.70 14.89 22.31
CA LEU A 187 6.88 15.72 23.21
C LEU A 187 7.15 17.21 23.03
N ALA A 188 8.42 17.60 22.90
CA ALA A 188 8.85 18.97 22.64
C ALA A 188 8.31 19.50 21.32
N TRP A 189 8.25 18.67 20.28
CA TRP A 189 7.69 19.05 18.99
C TRP A 189 6.17 19.22 19.05
N GLU A 190 5.47 18.35 19.77
CA GLU A 190 4.02 18.42 19.95
C GLU A 190 3.60 19.67 20.75
N HIS A 191 4.26 19.88 21.88
CA HIS A 191 4.04 20.98 22.83
C HIS A 191 5.34 21.77 23.09
N PRO A 192 5.74 22.65 22.15
CA PRO A 192 7.01 23.38 22.23
C PRO A 192 6.98 24.53 23.26
N TYR A 193 5.80 25.02 23.62
CA TYR A 193 5.60 26.11 24.58
C TYR A 193 4.91 25.62 25.84
N THR A 194 5.17 26.28 26.96
CA THR A 194 4.56 25.99 28.27
C THR A 194 3.09 26.40 28.27
N ASN A 195 2.20 25.53 28.75
CA ASN A 195 0.78 25.88 28.90
C ASN A 195 0.52 26.58 30.25
N GLU A 196 -0.38 27.57 30.31
CA GLU A 196 -0.74 28.28 31.56
C GLU A 196 -1.24 27.36 32.68
N LYS A 197 -1.76 26.16 32.33
CA LYS A 197 -2.19 25.14 33.30
C LYS A 197 -1.02 24.37 33.94
N GLU A 198 0.13 24.27 33.29
CA GLU A 198 1.34 23.59 33.80
C GLU A 198 2.07 24.48 34.84
N PHE A 199 1.82 25.79 34.84
CA PHE A 199 2.43 26.74 35.78
C PHE A 199 2.01 26.54 37.25
N ARG A 200 0.92 25.79 37.52
CA ARG A 200 0.43 25.48 38.88
C ARG A 200 0.97 24.17 39.46
N ASP A 201 1.55 23.29 38.63
CA ASP A 201 2.06 21.97 39.04
C ASP A 201 3.60 21.91 39.05
N THR A 202 4.27 23.05 39.21
CA THR A 202 5.73 23.23 39.16
C THR A 202 6.51 22.40 40.19
N ILE A 203 5.82 21.78 41.16
CA ILE A 203 6.41 20.91 42.19
C ILE A 203 6.24 19.42 41.85
N GLY A 204 5.31 19.06 40.93
CA GLY A 204 4.99 17.67 40.57
C GLY A 204 5.50 17.21 39.19
N GLU A 205 5.82 18.13 38.26
CA GLU A 205 6.28 17.77 36.90
C GLU A 205 7.73 17.29 36.81
N LYS A 206 8.51 17.42 37.89
CA LYS A 206 9.83 16.79 38.05
C LYS A 206 9.76 15.26 38.16
N ALA A 207 8.56 14.68 38.02
CA ALA A 207 8.30 13.26 38.08
C ALA A 207 7.61 12.78 36.80
N SER A 208 8.46 12.44 35.83
CA SER A 208 8.25 11.51 34.71
C SER A 208 7.64 12.06 33.41
N PHE A 209 8.53 12.44 32.50
CA PHE A 209 8.25 12.45 31.04
C PHE A 209 7.67 11.11 30.54
N GLN A 210 7.80 10.03 31.32
CA GLN A 210 7.27 8.71 31.04
C GLN A 210 5.74 8.60 31.10
N ARG A 211 5.06 9.50 31.84
CA ARG A 211 3.59 9.55 31.88
C ARG A 211 2.97 10.37 30.75
N LYS A 212 3.77 11.23 30.10
CA LYS A 212 3.32 12.01 28.94
C LYS A 212 3.21 11.10 27.72
N LEU A 213 2.22 11.38 26.87
CA LEU A 213 1.88 10.58 25.70
C LEU A 213 2.20 11.38 24.43
N VAL A 214 2.73 10.70 23.42
CA VAL A 214 3.11 11.32 22.13
C VAL A 214 2.01 11.06 21.10
N GLY A 215 1.57 12.09 20.41
CA GLY A 215 0.61 12.03 19.32
C GLY A 215 1.20 11.58 17.97
N GLU A 216 0.32 11.29 17.02
CA GLU A 216 0.69 10.79 15.70
C GLU A 216 1.58 11.76 14.92
N GLU A 217 1.26 13.06 14.90
CA GLU A 217 1.98 14.05 14.08
C GLU A 217 3.45 14.21 14.50
N ALA A 218 3.72 14.24 15.81
CA ALA A 218 5.08 14.34 16.34
C ALA A 218 5.90 13.08 16.04
N PHE A 219 5.30 11.90 16.21
CA PHE A 219 5.93 10.63 15.85
C PHE A 219 6.26 10.56 14.37
N VAL A 220 5.32 10.93 13.50
CA VAL A 220 5.46 10.90 12.04
C VAL A 220 6.56 11.84 11.56
N ARG A 221 6.77 12.97 12.25
CA ARG A 221 7.81 13.93 11.89
C ARG A 221 9.20 13.51 12.34
N ILE A 222 9.35 13.06 13.58
CA ILE A 222 10.67 12.78 14.19
C ILE A 222 11.15 11.35 13.92
N ALA A 223 10.27 10.34 13.93
CA ALA A 223 10.71 8.95 13.82
C ALA A 223 11.38 8.60 12.47
N PRO A 224 10.88 9.05 11.28
CA PRO A 224 11.52 8.78 10.00
C PRO A 224 12.85 9.50 9.80
N ALA A 225 13.14 10.54 10.60
CA ALA A 225 14.42 11.24 10.56
C ALA A 225 15.58 10.35 11.05
N ILE A 226 15.28 9.32 11.85
CA ILE A 226 16.26 8.40 12.41
C ILE A 226 16.39 7.19 11.48
N SER A 227 17.60 7.00 10.94
CA SER A 227 17.90 5.87 10.05
C SER A 227 17.57 4.52 10.69
N GLY A 228 16.87 3.66 9.95
CA GLY A 228 16.45 2.32 10.40
C GLY A 228 15.15 2.30 11.22
N LEU A 229 14.73 3.41 11.83
CA LEU A 229 13.60 3.42 12.77
C LEU A 229 12.22 3.38 12.08
N ALA A 230 11.96 4.28 11.13
CA ALA A 230 10.71 4.33 10.36
C ALA A 230 10.95 4.90 8.95
N ASP A 231 10.06 4.63 8.00
CA ASP A 231 10.08 5.29 6.68
C ASP A 231 8.88 6.22 6.54
N CYS A 232 9.05 7.34 5.83
CA CYS A 232 7.99 8.33 5.61
C CYS A 232 6.67 7.72 5.09
N PRO A 233 6.67 6.74 4.16
CA PRO A 233 5.41 6.19 3.65
C PRO A 233 4.69 5.21 4.61
N THR A 234 5.41 4.55 5.50
CA THR A 234 4.84 3.50 6.39
C THR A 234 4.70 3.96 7.85
N VAL A 235 5.28 5.10 8.24
CA VAL A 235 5.32 5.58 9.62
C VAL A 235 3.94 5.70 10.28
N HIS A 236 2.92 6.12 9.54
CA HIS A 236 1.54 6.17 10.05
C HIS A 236 0.99 4.78 10.40
N ASN A 237 1.32 3.77 9.58
CA ASN A 237 0.92 2.39 9.83
C ASN A 237 1.69 1.81 11.03
N ILE A 238 2.97 2.14 11.17
CA ILE A 238 3.78 1.79 12.35
C ILE A 238 3.17 2.41 13.62
N PHE A 239 2.82 3.70 13.59
CA PHE A 239 2.17 4.36 14.72
C PHE A 239 0.85 3.69 15.10
N LYS A 240 -0.02 3.42 14.11
CA LYS A 240 -1.31 2.73 14.31
C LYS A 240 -1.11 1.33 14.93
N ALA A 241 -0.07 0.61 14.51
CA ALA A 241 0.29 -0.69 15.06
C ALA A 241 0.71 -0.59 16.54
N LEU A 242 1.58 0.38 16.87
CA LEU A 242 2.08 0.61 18.22
C LEU A 242 0.97 1.07 19.18
N SER A 243 0.16 2.03 18.74
CA SER A 243 -0.92 2.61 19.55
C SER A 243 -2.09 1.64 19.78
N GLY A 244 -2.22 0.59 18.97
CA GLY A 244 -3.32 -0.37 19.07
C GLY A 244 -4.68 0.28 18.87
N GLY A 245 -4.75 1.31 18.01
CA GLY A 245 -5.98 2.08 17.75
C GLY A 245 -6.17 3.31 18.64
N GLN A 246 -5.28 3.55 19.61
CA GLN A 246 -5.26 4.80 20.37
C GLN A 246 -4.65 5.95 19.55
N LYS A 247 -4.94 7.20 19.93
CA LYS A 247 -4.40 8.41 19.26
C LYS A 247 -2.99 8.78 19.71
N THR A 248 -2.46 8.11 20.74
CA THR A 248 -1.20 8.45 21.38
C THR A 248 -0.42 7.21 21.80
N ILE A 249 0.90 7.34 21.96
CA ILE A 249 1.80 6.27 22.43
C ILE A 249 2.51 6.66 23.73
N SER A 250 2.78 5.68 24.59
CA SER A 250 3.55 5.87 25.82
C SER A 250 5.03 5.52 25.63
N PHE A 251 5.88 6.02 26.52
CA PHE A 251 7.32 5.72 26.50
C PHE A 251 7.62 4.22 26.60
N GLN A 252 6.81 3.46 27.35
CA GLN A 252 6.99 2.00 27.49
C GLN A 252 6.77 1.24 26.18
N VAL A 253 5.78 1.65 25.38
CA VAL A 253 5.51 1.05 24.07
C VAL A 253 6.66 1.38 23.11
N TRP A 254 7.11 2.63 23.15
CA TRP A 254 8.24 3.13 22.36
C TRP A 254 9.55 2.40 22.66
N SER A 255 9.95 2.31 23.93
CA SER A 255 11.20 1.65 24.34
C SER A 255 11.18 0.15 24.04
N LYS A 256 10.02 -0.51 24.24
CA LYS A 256 9.84 -1.92 23.87
C LYS A 256 10.00 -2.12 22.35
N TYR A 257 9.43 -1.26 21.53
CA TYR A 257 9.57 -1.33 20.07
C TYR A 257 11.04 -1.24 19.63
N ILE A 258 11.79 -0.27 20.16
CA ILE A 258 13.21 -0.11 19.83
C ILE A 258 14.03 -1.31 20.32
N ALA A 259 13.78 -1.79 21.53
CA ALA A 259 14.48 -2.95 22.07
C ALA A 259 14.28 -4.21 21.19
N GLU A 260 13.06 -4.48 20.73
CA GLU A 260 12.79 -5.59 19.82
C GLU A 260 13.42 -5.37 18.44
N LEU A 261 13.43 -4.13 17.93
CA LEU A 261 14.09 -3.79 16.68
C LEU A 261 15.61 -4.03 16.75
N LEU A 262 16.27 -3.61 17.82
CA LEU A 262 17.71 -3.83 18.03
C LEU A 262 18.03 -5.33 18.13
N LYS A 263 17.22 -6.12 18.84
CA LYS A 263 17.36 -7.58 18.91
C LYS A 263 17.31 -8.23 17.51
N VAL A 264 16.40 -7.78 16.64
CA VAL A 264 16.31 -8.27 15.25
C VAL A 264 17.61 -7.99 14.49
N TYR A 265 18.14 -6.77 14.61
CA TYR A 265 19.37 -6.40 13.91
C TYR A 265 20.61 -7.13 14.46
N GLU A 266 20.72 -7.32 15.77
CA GLU A 266 21.78 -8.11 16.39
C GLU A 266 21.68 -9.60 16.01
N GLY A 267 20.45 -10.13 15.97
CA GLY A 267 20.16 -11.47 15.47
C GLY A 267 20.67 -11.68 14.05
N ARG A 268 20.40 -10.74 13.14
CA ARG A 268 20.89 -10.79 11.75
C ARG A 268 22.42 -10.78 11.65
N LYS A 269 23.10 -9.96 12.46
CA LYS A 269 24.58 -9.95 12.51
C LYS A 269 25.14 -11.30 12.95
N SER A 270 24.50 -11.95 13.92
CA SER A 270 24.92 -13.27 14.42
C SER A 270 24.75 -14.39 13.38
N TYR A 271 23.73 -14.32 12.51
CA TYR A 271 23.54 -15.27 11.42
C TYR A 271 24.61 -15.12 10.35
N SER A 272 24.98 -13.87 10.04
CA SER A 272 26.09 -13.59 9.13
C SER A 272 27.34 -14.37 9.58
N VAL A 273 27.75 -14.24 10.84
CA VAL A 273 28.99 -14.88 11.32
C VAL A 273 28.96 -16.43 11.30
N LYS A 274 27.79 -17.07 11.46
CA LYS A 274 27.68 -18.55 11.54
C LYS A 274 27.41 -19.25 10.20
N GLU A 275 26.80 -18.59 9.22
CA GLU A 275 26.35 -19.21 7.94
C GLU A 275 27.00 -18.59 6.68
N ILE A 276 27.92 -17.61 6.80
CA ILE A 276 28.65 -16.96 5.68
C ILE A 276 29.33 -17.97 4.72
N SER A 277 29.64 -19.18 5.18
CA SER A 277 30.33 -20.20 4.37
C SER A 277 29.48 -20.80 3.23
N LEU A 278 28.16 -20.59 3.17
CA LEU A 278 27.28 -21.22 2.17
C LEU A 278 26.74 -20.30 1.05
N ILE A 279 26.72 -18.97 1.20
CA ILE A 279 26.03 -18.07 0.24
C ILE A 279 26.83 -16.76 0.01
N PRO A 280 27.75 -16.72 -0.97
CA PRO A 280 28.53 -15.51 -1.23
C PRO A 280 27.66 -14.38 -1.82
N GLY A 281 27.66 -13.22 -1.17
CA GLY A 281 27.05 -11.99 -1.71
C GLY A 281 25.55 -11.79 -1.45
N GLU A 282 24.93 -12.61 -0.58
CA GLU A 282 23.53 -12.43 -0.14
C GLU A 282 23.45 -12.19 1.38
N ARG A 283 22.47 -11.39 1.83
CA ARG A 283 22.23 -11.10 3.25
C ARG A 283 20.99 -11.83 3.74
N ILE A 284 21.11 -12.55 4.86
CA ILE A 284 19.98 -13.25 5.49
C ILE A 284 19.06 -12.24 6.19
N LEU A 285 17.76 -12.31 5.89
CA LEU A 285 16.74 -11.40 6.41
C LEU A 285 15.86 -12.05 7.48
N CYS A 286 15.47 -13.31 7.27
CA CYS A 286 14.58 -14.04 8.17
C CYS A 286 14.82 -15.56 8.09
N LEU A 287 14.70 -16.23 9.25
CA LEU A 287 14.69 -17.69 9.37
C LEU A 287 13.29 -18.15 9.77
N GLY A 288 12.71 -19.09 9.02
CA GLY A 288 11.33 -19.56 9.16
C GLY A 288 11.16 -20.77 10.07
N SER A 289 12.23 -21.27 10.67
CA SER A 289 12.17 -22.47 11.50
C SER A 289 12.63 -22.21 12.92
N SER A 290 11.80 -22.63 13.86
CA SER A 290 12.23 -23.03 15.21
C SER A 290 12.17 -24.55 15.27
N ARG A 291 13.02 -25.21 16.07
CA ARG A 291 13.02 -26.68 16.26
C ARG A 291 11.63 -27.26 16.60
N LYS A 292 10.69 -26.42 17.07
CA LYS A 292 9.32 -26.79 17.48
C LYS A 292 8.25 -26.54 16.40
N ARG A 293 8.51 -25.74 15.35
CA ARG A 293 7.54 -25.35 14.31
C ARG A 293 8.22 -25.22 12.93
N PRO A 294 8.47 -26.32 12.19
CA PRO A 294 9.05 -26.27 10.84
C PRO A 294 8.09 -25.62 9.84
N VAL A 295 8.61 -25.25 8.66
CA VAL A 295 7.78 -24.88 7.50
C VAL A 295 7.56 -26.14 6.68
N LEU A 296 6.36 -26.37 6.18
CA LEU A 296 6.04 -27.55 5.37
C LEU A 296 6.04 -27.15 3.89
N LYS A 297 6.86 -27.81 3.07
CA LYS A 297 6.85 -27.64 1.61
C LYS A 297 6.00 -28.74 0.99
N TRP A 298 4.98 -28.36 0.24
CA TRP A 298 4.09 -29.29 -0.44
C TRP A 298 4.63 -29.64 -1.83
N GLU A 299 4.82 -30.94 -2.08
CA GLU A 299 5.16 -31.50 -3.38
C GLU A 299 4.30 -32.73 -3.65
N ASN A 300 3.55 -32.71 -4.76
CA ASN A 300 2.68 -33.83 -5.18
C ASN A 300 1.75 -34.33 -4.06
N ASN A 301 1.09 -33.40 -3.36
CA ASN A 301 0.21 -33.65 -2.20
C ASN A 301 0.89 -34.27 -0.95
N ILE A 302 2.22 -34.23 -0.88
CA ILE A 302 3.01 -34.64 0.28
C ILE A 302 3.67 -33.41 0.90
N ALA A 303 3.54 -33.25 2.21
CA ALA A 303 4.13 -32.15 2.97
C ALA A 303 5.48 -32.57 3.59
N TRP A 304 6.56 -31.93 3.14
CA TRP A 304 7.91 -32.17 3.65
C TRP A 304 8.28 -31.10 4.68
N PRO A 305 8.68 -31.43 5.91
CA PRO A 305 9.11 -30.43 6.90
C PRO A 305 10.55 -29.95 6.67
N GLY A 306 10.79 -28.66 6.87
CA GLY A 306 12.10 -28.05 6.61
C GLY A 306 12.31 -26.68 7.24
N LYS A 307 13.56 -26.19 7.09
CA LYS A 307 13.98 -24.83 7.42
C LYS A 307 13.91 -23.96 6.18
N LEU A 308 13.18 -22.86 6.29
CA LEU A 308 13.07 -21.83 5.26
C LEU A 308 13.98 -20.65 5.64
N THR A 309 14.81 -20.20 4.71
CA THR A 309 15.68 -19.03 4.88
C THR A 309 15.36 -18.02 3.78
N LEU A 310 15.08 -16.79 4.17
CA LEU A 310 14.88 -15.67 3.25
C LEU A 310 16.14 -14.80 3.21
N THR A 311 16.66 -14.58 2.01
CA THR A 311 17.72 -13.60 1.75
C THR A 311 17.16 -12.38 1.03
N ASN A 312 18.00 -11.37 0.81
CA ASN A 312 17.66 -10.22 0.00
C ASN A 312 17.53 -10.51 -1.51
N LYS A 313 17.77 -11.75 -1.98
CA LYS A 313 17.66 -12.14 -3.40
C LYS A 313 16.81 -13.39 -3.63
N ALA A 314 16.82 -14.34 -2.70
CA ALA A 314 16.30 -15.69 -2.93
C ALA A 314 15.67 -16.30 -1.66
N LEU A 315 14.91 -17.37 -1.87
CA LEU A 315 14.46 -18.28 -0.83
C LEU A 315 15.29 -19.55 -0.87
N TYR A 316 15.70 -20.02 0.30
CA TYR A 316 16.38 -21.28 0.49
C TYR A 316 15.52 -22.21 1.33
N TYR A 317 15.42 -23.46 0.91
CA TYR A 317 14.69 -24.50 1.63
C TYR A 317 15.58 -25.69 1.93
N GLU A 318 15.63 -26.06 3.20
CA GLU A 318 16.44 -27.14 3.75
C GLU A 318 15.50 -28.20 4.36
N ALA A 319 15.37 -29.37 3.72
CA ALA A 319 14.49 -30.43 4.21
C ALA A 319 15.12 -31.15 5.42
N ILE A 320 14.31 -31.40 6.47
CA ILE A 320 14.75 -32.17 7.64
C ILE A 320 14.65 -33.67 7.29
N ARG A 321 15.77 -34.30 6.90
CA ARG A 321 15.85 -35.76 6.64
C ARG A 321 16.48 -36.49 7.82
N LEU A 322 15.98 -37.70 8.11
CA LEU A 322 16.44 -38.55 9.23
C LEU A 322 17.84 -39.14 9.02
N LYS A 323 18.30 -39.32 7.76
CA LYS A 323 19.67 -39.74 7.39
C LYS A 323 19.98 -39.28 5.95
N GLY A 324 21.14 -38.66 5.73
CA GLY A 324 21.65 -38.28 4.38
C GLY A 324 22.04 -36.81 4.24
N GLN A 325 22.72 -36.48 3.13
CA GLN A 325 23.16 -35.13 2.77
C GLN A 325 21.96 -34.19 2.64
N VAL A 326 22.12 -32.97 3.16
CA VAL A 326 21.10 -31.93 3.17
C VAL A 326 21.07 -31.24 1.80
N ASP A 327 20.06 -31.54 0.99
CA ASP A 327 19.85 -30.84 -0.28
C ASP A 327 19.20 -29.47 0.00
N VAL A 328 19.99 -28.40 -0.09
CA VAL A 328 19.50 -27.02 0.00
C VAL A 328 19.01 -26.59 -1.38
N ILE A 329 17.71 -26.32 -1.50
CA ILE A 329 17.11 -25.87 -2.77
C ILE A 329 17.00 -24.34 -2.73
N ARG A 330 17.42 -23.67 -3.82
CA ARG A 330 17.34 -22.21 -4.00
C ARG A 330 16.24 -21.83 -4.98
N MET A 331 15.46 -20.81 -4.65
CA MET A 331 14.47 -20.18 -5.51
C MET A 331 14.74 -18.67 -5.62
N ASP A 332 14.97 -18.21 -6.84
CA ASP A 332 15.34 -16.81 -7.12
C ASP A 332 14.11 -15.90 -7.13
N LEU A 333 14.12 -14.80 -6.38
CA LEU A 333 13.03 -13.83 -6.32
C LEU A 333 13.25 -12.61 -7.23
N THR A 334 14.44 -12.49 -7.83
CA THR A 334 14.84 -11.31 -8.63
C THR A 334 14.26 -11.34 -10.05
N LYS A 335 13.82 -12.51 -10.52
CA LYS A 335 13.39 -12.75 -11.90
C LYS A 335 12.09 -12.03 -12.25
N LEU A 336 11.95 -11.65 -13.53
CA LEU A 336 10.71 -11.12 -14.09
C LEU A 336 9.58 -12.17 -13.99
N GLY A 337 8.42 -11.76 -13.49
CA GLY A 337 7.28 -12.66 -13.28
C GLY A 337 7.28 -13.40 -11.94
N SER A 338 8.25 -13.13 -11.06
CA SER A 338 8.20 -13.64 -9.69
C SER A 338 6.96 -13.09 -8.96
N ARG A 339 6.15 -13.99 -8.39
CA ARG A 339 4.94 -13.63 -7.65
C ARG A 339 4.72 -14.53 -6.45
N VAL A 340 4.04 -13.97 -5.45
CA VAL A 340 3.62 -14.67 -4.25
C VAL A 340 2.12 -14.49 -4.05
N GLU A 341 1.41 -15.58 -3.80
CA GLU A 341 -0.04 -15.62 -3.62
C GLU A 341 -0.37 -16.37 -2.32
N LYS A 342 -1.46 -15.98 -1.66
CA LYS A 342 -2.00 -16.75 -0.53
C LYS A 342 -2.74 -17.96 -1.10
N THR A 343 -2.53 -19.13 -0.53
CA THR A 343 -3.03 -20.39 -1.10
C THR A 343 -3.59 -21.27 0.00
N ARG A 344 -4.64 -22.02 -0.34
CA ARG A 344 -5.25 -22.98 0.56
C ARG A 344 -4.65 -24.36 0.31
N VAL A 345 -4.48 -25.11 1.38
CA VAL A 345 -3.94 -26.46 1.35
C VAL A 345 -4.73 -27.37 2.27
N GLY A 346 -4.62 -28.66 2.06
CA GLY A 346 -5.32 -29.65 2.85
C GLY A 346 -4.96 -31.06 2.42
N PRO A 347 -5.28 -32.05 3.27
CA PRO A 347 -4.99 -33.45 2.98
C PRO A 347 -5.64 -33.84 1.64
N PHE A 348 -4.94 -34.68 0.88
CA PHE A 348 -5.34 -35.15 -0.46
C PHE A 348 -5.55 -34.03 -1.51
N GLY A 349 -5.00 -32.83 -1.29
CA GLY A 349 -5.14 -31.71 -2.23
C GLY A 349 -6.47 -30.96 -2.10
N SER A 350 -7.11 -31.01 -0.93
CA SER A 350 -8.33 -30.24 -0.64
C SER A 350 -8.00 -28.80 -0.21
N ASP A 351 -8.74 -27.80 -0.69
CA ASP A 351 -8.53 -26.37 -0.38
C ASP A 351 -9.17 -25.96 0.98
N LEU A 352 -8.87 -26.71 2.04
CA LEU A 352 -9.54 -26.56 3.34
C LEU A 352 -8.92 -25.49 4.26
N PHE A 353 -7.58 -25.43 4.33
CA PHE A 353 -6.88 -24.57 5.27
C PHE A 353 -6.22 -23.40 4.57
N ASP A 354 -6.51 -22.19 5.05
CA ASP A 354 -5.85 -20.97 4.60
C ASP A 354 -4.51 -20.77 5.32
N SER A 355 -3.61 -21.77 5.22
CA SER A 355 -2.35 -21.85 5.97
C SER A 355 -1.09 -21.71 5.10
N ALA A 356 -1.22 -21.60 3.77
CA ALA A 356 -0.09 -21.66 2.86
C ALA A 356 0.09 -20.40 1.99
N ILE A 357 1.28 -20.31 1.41
CA ILE A 357 1.64 -19.36 0.35
C ILE A 357 2.20 -20.13 -0.83
N SER A 358 1.89 -19.68 -2.04
CA SER A 358 2.57 -20.14 -3.25
C SER A 358 3.54 -19.08 -3.74
N VAL A 359 4.78 -19.49 -4.02
CA VAL A 359 5.83 -18.61 -4.55
C VAL A 359 6.31 -19.16 -5.88
N THR A 360 6.43 -18.28 -6.88
CA THR A 360 6.92 -18.61 -8.23
C THR A 360 8.04 -17.66 -8.61
N SER A 361 9.04 -18.16 -9.34
CA SER A 361 10.14 -17.37 -9.91
C SER A 361 9.90 -16.94 -11.37
N GLY A 362 8.68 -17.10 -11.87
CA GLY A 362 8.30 -16.90 -13.28
C GLY A 362 7.32 -17.96 -13.78
N PRO A 363 6.74 -17.79 -14.98
CA PRO A 363 5.73 -18.68 -15.52
C PRO A 363 6.26 -20.08 -15.89
N GLU A 364 7.56 -20.21 -16.13
CA GLU A 364 8.21 -21.47 -16.55
C GLU A 364 8.53 -22.41 -15.37
N PHE A 365 8.51 -21.91 -14.13
CA PHE A 365 8.92 -22.67 -12.96
C PHE A 365 7.71 -23.15 -12.14
N LYS A 366 7.79 -24.38 -11.64
CA LYS A 366 6.76 -24.94 -10.75
C LYS A 366 6.68 -24.11 -9.45
N PRO A 367 5.48 -23.70 -9.00
CA PRO A 367 5.32 -22.96 -7.75
C PRO A 367 5.77 -23.79 -6.55
N TRP A 368 6.40 -23.14 -5.58
CA TRP A 368 6.60 -23.70 -4.24
C TRP A 368 5.40 -23.36 -3.39
N VAL A 369 4.72 -24.38 -2.88
CA VAL A 369 3.64 -24.22 -1.91
C VAL A 369 4.21 -24.47 -0.52
N LEU A 370 4.23 -23.43 0.31
CA LEU A 370 4.82 -23.42 1.65
C LEU A 370 3.72 -23.18 2.67
N GLU A 371 3.50 -24.14 3.56
CA GLU A 371 2.53 -24.07 4.63
C GLU A 371 3.17 -23.67 5.96
N PHE A 372 2.49 -22.77 6.66
CA PHE A 372 2.85 -22.25 7.97
C PHE A 372 1.76 -22.63 8.96
N VAL A 373 2.04 -23.64 9.79
CA VAL A 373 1.10 -24.11 10.81
C VAL A 373 1.09 -23.12 11.98
N ASP A 374 0.04 -22.30 12.05
CA ASP A 374 -0.16 -21.28 13.08
C ASP A 374 -1.16 -21.73 14.15
N LEU A 375 -0.70 -22.51 15.12
CA LEU A 375 -1.50 -22.87 16.29
C LEU A 375 -1.65 -21.71 17.31
N GLY A 376 -0.90 -20.62 17.13
CA GLY A 376 -0.74 -19.54 18.12
C GLY A 376 -1.31 -18.17 17.73
N GLY A 377 -2.00 -18.03 16.59
CA GLY A 377 -2.56 -16.74 16.15
C GLY A 377 -1.51 -15.67 15.80
N GLU A 378 -0.27 -16.08 15.49
CA GLU A 378 0.87 -15.17 15.22
C GLU A 378 0.91 -14.65 13.76
N MET A 379 -0.11 -14.97 12.95
CA MET A 379 -0.22 -14.60 11.52
C MET A 379 1.08 -14.88 10.73
N ARG A 380 1.79 -15.98 11.04
CA ARG A 380 3.11 -16.30 10.48
C ARG A 380 3.03 -16.40 8.97
N ARG A 381 2.00 -17.03 8.43
CA ARG A 381 1.75 -17.09 6.98
C ARG A 381 1.71 -15.68 6.38
N ASP A 382 0.92 -14.77 6.95
CA ASP A 382 0.74 -13.41 6.41
C ASP A 382 1.98 -12.54 6.55
N VAL A 383 2.75 -12.73 7.63
CA VAL A 383 4.04 -12.07 7.83
C VAL A 383 5.08 -12.57 6.81
N TRP A 384 5.17 -13.89 6.59
CA TRP A 384 6.05 -14.46 5.56
C TRP A 384 5.64 -14.05 4.15
N TYR A 385 4.34 -14.00 3.88
CA TYR A 385 3.80 -13.43 2.65
C TYR A 385 4.30 -11.99 2.45
N ALA A 386 4.18 -11.14 3.48
CA ALA A 386 4.64 -9.75 3.42
C ALA A 386 6.16 -9.64 3.19
N PHE A 387 6.98 -10.47 3.83
CA PHE A 387 8.43 -10.47 3.62
C PHE A 387 8.83 -10.83 2.19
N ILE A 388 8.28 -11.92 1.66
CA ILE A 388 8.59 -12.39 0.30
C ILE A 388 8.05 -11.38 -0.73
N LYS A 389 6.84 -10.87 -0.50
CA LYS A 389 6.24 -9.84 -1.36
C LYS A 389 7.08 -8.56 -1.37
N GLU A 390 7.64 -8.15 -0.23
CA GLU A 390 8.51 -6.97 -0.18
C GLU A 390 9.78 -7.16 -1.01
N VAL A 391 10.47 -8.29 -0.89
CA VAL A 391 11.68 -8.56 -1.68
C VAL A 391 11.36 -8.57 -3.17
N ILE A 392 10.27 -9.21 -3.58
CA ILE A 392 9.82 -9.19 -4.99
C ILE A 392 9.51 -7.75 -5.43
N SER A 393 8.81 -6.98 -4.60
CA SER A 393 8.39 -5.61 -4.91
C SER A 393 9.59 -4.65 -5.00
N LEU A 394 10.65 -4.86 -4.21
CA LEU A 394 11.92 -4.15 -4.31
C LEU A 394 12.55 -4.32 -5.71
N TYR A 395 12.67 -5.55 -6.22
CA TYR A 395 13.26 -5.78 -7.55
C TYR A 395 12.38 -5.27 -8.68
N GLN A 396 11.05 -5.28 -8.49
CA GLN A 396 10.13 -4.60 -9.41
C GLN A 396 10.40 -3.09 -9.42
N PHE A 397 10.50 -2.45 -8.24
CA PHE A 397 10.85 -1.04 -8.12
C PHE A 397 12.19 -0.68 -8.78
N ILE A 398 13.24 -1.47 -8.53
CA ILE A 398 14.58 -1.24 -9.12
C ILE A 398 14.53 -1.36 -10.65
N ARG A 399 13.76 -2.31 -11.19
CA ARG A 399 13.63 -2.47 -12.65
C ARG A 399 12.85 -1.32 -13.28
N ASP A 400 11.77 -0.91 -12.63
CA ASP A 400 10.80 0.04 -13.18
C ASP A 400 11.27 1.50 -13.05
N PHE A 401 11.97 1.82 -11.95
CA PHE A 401 12.43 3.18 -11.63
C PHE A 401 13.97 3.31 -11.56
N GLY A 402 14.74 2.22 -11.53
CA GLY A 402 16.20 2.30 -11.45
C GLY A 402 16.91 2.53 -12.80
N PRO A 403 18.21 2.89 -12.77
CA PRO A 403 19.07 2.88 -13.95
C PRO A 403 19.16 1.46 -14.57
N LYS A 404 19.46 1.35 -15.87
CA LYS A 404 19.59 0.02 -16.50
C LYS A 404 20.83 -0.66 -15.90
N GLU A 405 20.76 -1.98 -15.78
CA GLU A 405 21.94 -2.78 -15.47
C GLU A 405 23.05 -2.42 -16.47
N HIS A 406 24.23 -2.06 -15.96
CA HIS A 406 25.41 -1.60 -16.71
C HIS A 406 25.39 -0.18 -17.32
N ASP A 407 24.47 0.72 -16.93
CA ASP A 407 24.53 2.12 -17.36
C ASP A 407 25.76 2.84 -16.77
N GLN A 408 26.68 3.27 -17.64
CA GLN A 408 27.93 3.95 -17.24
C GLN A 408 27.67 5.31 -16.56
N SER A 409 26.54 5.97 -16.84
CA SER A 409 26.23 7.29 -16.26
C SER A 409 26.03 7.27 -14.74
N VAL A 410 25.74 6.11 -14.14
CA VAL A 410 25.66 5.95 -12.69
C VAL A 410 27.00 6.31 -12.03
N LYS A 411 28.13 6.11 -12.72
CA LYS A 411 29.45 6.44 -12.19
C LYS A 411 29.71 7.94 -12.07
N HIS A 412 29.05 8.73 -12.92
CA HIS A 412 29.27 10.18 -13.03
C HIS A 412 28.39 11.01 -12.08
N ILE A 413 27.45 10.37 -11.37
CA ILE A 413 26.49 11.03 -10.49
C ILE A 413 26.81 10.68 -9.03
N TYR A 414 26.94 11.71 -8.20
CA TYR A 414 27.28 11.55 -6.79
C TYR A 414 26.22 10.77 -6.01
N GLY A 415 26.64 9.66 -5.40
CA GLY A 415 25.77 8.81 -4.59
C GLY A 415 24.84 7.88 -5.38
N ALA A 416 24.75 8.01 -6.72
CA ALA A 416 23.90 7.13 -7.53
C ALA A 416 24.37 5.67 -7.52
N GLN A 417 25.68 5.43 -7.39
CA GLN A 417 26.26 4.10 -7.25
C GLN A 417 25.72 3.36 -6.00
N ASN A 418 25.43 4.11 -4.93
CA ASN A 418 24.88 3.57 -3.69
C ASN A 418 23.35 3.46 -3.73
N GLY A 419 22.69 3.88 -4.82
CA GLY A 419 21.23 3.89 -4.94
C GLY A 419 20.61 2.49 -4.82
N TYR A 420 21.25 1.48 -5.39
CA TYR A 420 20.82 0.08 -5.21
C TYR A 420 20.88 -0.37 -3.75
N SER A 421 21.98 -0.01 -3.06
CA SER A 421 22.14 -0.33 -1.64
C SER A 421 21.08 0.39 -0.81
N ARG A 422 20.80 1.68 -1.08
CA ARG A 422 19.76 2.46 -0.39
C ARG A 422 18.36 1.84 -0.56
N ALA A 423 18.00 1.51 -1.80
CA ALA A 423 16.73 0.83 -2.09
C ALA A 423 16.62 -0.50 -1.34
N SER A 424 17.70 -1.29 -1.34
CA SER A 424 17.78 -2.53 -0.59
C SER A 424 17.64 -2.31 0.92
N THR A 425 18.31 -1.30 1.48
CA THR A 425 18.23 -0.94 2.90
C THR A 425 16.80 -0.60 3.33
N TYR A 426 16.01 0.10 2.51
CA TYR A 426 14.60 0.36 2.82
C TYR A 426 13.78 -0.93 2.99
N ALA A 427 13.90 -1.88 2.05
CA ALA A 427 13.21 -3.17 2.15
C ALA A 427 13.70 -3.99 3.36
N ILE A 428 15.01 -4.04 3.59
CA ILE A 428 15.64 -4.77 4.71
C ILE A 428 15.17 -4.21 6.06
N ASN A 429 15.10 -2.89 6.17
CA ASN A 429 14.63 -2.18 7.36
C ASN A 429 13.12 -2.34 7.55
N GLY A 430 12.33 -2.26 6.48
CA GLY A 430 10.89 -2.56 6.52
C GLY A 430 10.59 -3.96 7.06
N ILE A 431 11.32 -4.97 6.59
CA ILE A 431 11.22 -6.35 7.10
C ILE A 431 11.64 -6.41 8.58
N ALA A 432 12.70 -5.70 8.99
CA ALA A 432 13.15 -5.68 10.39
C ALA A 432 12.09 -5.10 11.33
N ARG A 433 11.46 -4.00 10.93
CA ARG A 433 10.40 -3.34 11.70
C ARG A 433 9.17 -4.23 11.81
N LEU A 434 8.78 -4.92 10.74
CA LEU A 434 7.68 -5.89 10.77
C LEU A 434 7.99 -7.07 11.71
N GLN A 435 9.23 -7.59 11.71
CA GLN A 435 9.67 -8.62 12.67
C GLN A 435 9.60 -8.12 14.12
N ALA A 436 10.07 -6.90 14.39
CA ALA A 436 9.99 -6.30 15.72
C ALA A 436 8.54 -6.15 16.20
N LEU A 437 7.63 -5.71 15.30
CA LEU A 437 6.21 -5.60 15.60
C LEU A 437 5.56 -6.97 15.86
N GLN A 438 5.94 -8.00 15.10
CA GLN A 438 5.52 -9.38 15.34
C GLN A 438 5.94 -9.87 16.74
N PHE A 439 7.21 -9.70 17.13
CA PHE A 439 7.69 -10.10 18.47
C PHE A 439 7.03 -9.31 19.59
N SER A 440 6.67 -8.04 19.34
CA SER A 440 5.92 -7.22 20.30
C SER A 440 4.41 -7.54 20.38
N LYS A 441 3.89 -8.45 19.54
CA LYS A 441 2.46 -8.79 19.37
C LYS A 441 1.58 -7.59 19.02
N LYS A 442 2.11 -6.65 18.23
CA LYS A 442 1.45 -5.42 17.78
C LYS A 442 1.34 -5.40 16.25
N LEU A 443 0.72 -6.44 15.68
CA LEU A 443 0.50 -6.57 14.24
C LEU A 443 -0.79 -5.85 13.82
N LEU A 444 -0.81 -5.32 12.60
CA LEU A 444 -2.04 -4.88 11.93
C LEU A 444 -2.73 -6.07 11.27
N ASP A 445 -4.02 -5.92 10.96
CA ASP A 445 -4.82 -6.92 10.23
C ASP A 445 -4.18 -7.31 8.89
N GLU A 446 -3.49 -6.37 8.25
CA GLU A 446 -2.73 -6.59 7.02
C GLU A 446 -1.24 -6.24 7.21
N PRO A 447 -0.36 -7.24 7.40
CA PRO A 447 1.08 -7.04 7.56
C PRO A 447 1.76 -6.35 6.38
N THR A 448 1.18 -6.44 5.17
CA THR A 448 1.68 -5.78 3.95
C THR A 448 1.70 -4.26 4.05
N LYS A 449 0.83 -3.65 4.86
CA LYS A 449 0.78 -2.19 5.09
C LYS A 449 2.00 -1.68 5.86
N LEU A 450 2.74 -2.55 6.55
CA LEU A 450 3.91 -2.20 7.36
C LEU A 450 5.22 -2.22 6.57
N VAL A 451 5.21 -2.71 5.34
CA VAL A 451 6.41 -2.83 4.49
C VAL A 451 6.29 -1.92 3.27
N LEU A 452 7.40 -1.28 2.89
CA LEU A 452 7.39 -0.09 2.04
C LEU A 452 6.89 -0.39 0.61
N PHE A 453 7.58 -1.25 -0.13
CA PHE A 453 7.31 -1.45 -1.55
C PHE A 453 5.99 -2.21 -1.77
N SER A 454 5.70 -3.20 -0.92
CA SER A 454 4.44 -3.94 -0.93
C SER A 454 3.24 -3.03 -0.68
N TYR A 455 3.34 -2.10 0.29
CA TYR A 455 2.31 -1.09 0.55
C TYR A 455 2.10 -0.18 -0.66
N LEU A 456 3.18 0.34 -1.25
CA LEU A 456 3.10 1.28 -2.36
C LEU A 456 2.53 0.68 -3.65
N GLN A 457 2.69 -0.62 -3.90
CA GLN A 457 2.08 -1.28 -5.05
C GLN A 457 0.56 -1.32 -5.00
N ASN A 458 0.00 -1.45 -3.79
CA ASN A 458 -1.45 -1.56 -3.59
C ASN A 458 -2.10 -0.21 -3.29
N ALA A 459 -1.30 0.82 -2.98
CA ALA A 459 -1.80 2.14 -2.62
C ALA A 459 -2.09 3.01 -3.86
N PRO A 460 -3.25 3.70 -3.92
CA PRO A 460 -3.47 4.69 -4.95
C PRO A 460 -2.44 5.81 -4.81
N TYR A 461 -1.87 6.26 -5.93
CA TYR A 461 -0.77 7.25 -5.99
C TYR A 461 0.56 6.74 -5.40
N GLY A 462 0.67 5.45 -5.06
CA GLY A 462 1.93 4.85 -4.60
C GLY A 462 3.06 4.96 -5.63
N GLU A 463 2.73 5.00 -6.92
CA GLU A 463 3.68 5.25 -8.00
C GLU A 463 4.39 6.61 -7.87
N ILE A 464 3.70 7.67 -7.42
CA ILE A 464 4.32 8.99 -7.21
C ILE A 464 5.32 8.92 -6.05
N VAL A 465 5.00 8.16 -5.00
CA VAL A 465 5.95 7.91 -3.91
C VAL A 465 7.17 7.17 -4.44
N CYS A 466 6.98 6.12 -5.24
CA CYS A 466 8.09 5.42 -5.91
C CYS A 466 8.94 6.37 -6.78
N GLN A 467 8.33 7.27 -7.54
CA GLN A 467 9.05 8.30 -8.31
C GLN A 467 9.96 9.16 -7.42
N THR A 468 9.42 9.68 -6.31
CA THR A 468 10.20 10.50 -5.37
C THR A 468 11.29 9.70 -4.66
N LEU A 469 11.02 8.44 -4.29
CA LEU A 469 12.01 7.53 -3.70
C LEU A 469 13.14 7.20 -4.70
N ALA A 470 12.82 7.07 -5.98
CA ALA A 470 13.81 6.80 -7.01
C ALA A 470 14.73 8.00 -7.23
N VAL A 471 14.16 9.21 -7.30
CA VAL A 471 14.94 10.46 -7.31
C VAL A 471 15.80 10.56 -6.05
N HIS A 472 15.30 10.14 -4.89
CA HIS A 472 16.08 10.13 -3.65
C HIS A 472 17.23 9.09 -3.66
N CYS A 473 16.99 7.89 -4.18
CA CYS A 473 17.98 6.81 -4.24
C CYS A 473 19.11 7.11 -5.24
N TRP A 474 18.76 7.55 -6.46
CA TRP A 474 19.69 7.68 -7.58
C TRP A 474 19.98 9.12 -8.02
N GLY A 475 19.24 10.10 -7.52
CA GLY A 475 19.52 11.52 -7.76
C GLY A 475 20.78 11.97 -7.02
N GLY A 476 21.59 12.77 -7.69
CA GLY A 476 22.80 13.40 -7.16
C GLY A 476 23.36 14.46 -8.09
N GLN A 477 24.24 15.30 -7.54
CA GLN A 477 25.03 16.24 -8.32
C GLN A 477 25.97 15.50 -9.28
N LEU A 478 26.22 16.10 -10.44
CA LEU A 478 27.20 15.60 -11.42
C LEU A 478 28.62 15.84 -10.91
N ILE A 479 29.43 14.78 -10.88
CA ILE A 479 30.84 14.83 -10.45
C ILE A 479 31.76 15.28 -11.60
N SER A 480 31.45 14.91 -12.84
CA SER A 480 32.27 15.24 -14.01
C SER A 480 31.62 16.31 -14.90
N ARG A 481 32.38 17.33 -15.31
CA ARG A 481 32.03 18.22 -16.43
C ARG A 481 32.12 17.41 -17.74
N PHE A 482 31.01 16.92 -18.28
CA PHE A 482 30.98 16.37 -19.63
C PHE A 482 30.07 17.21 -20.54
N LYS A 483 30.69 17.72 -21.62
CA LYS A 483 30.05 18.05 -22.89
C LYS A 483 29.50 16.76 -23.52
N GLU A 484 28.41 16.89 -24.26
CA GLU A 484 27.81 15.85 -25.12
C GLU A 484 27.08 14.71 -24.40
N ILE A 485 25.80 14.95 -24.10
CA ILE A 485 24.76 13.94 -24.29
C ILE A 485 23.92 14.46 -25.45
N GLU A 486 23.85 13.76 -26.58
CA GLU A 486 22.89 14.07 -27.65
C GLU A 486 21.46 14.02 -27.06
N TYR A 487 20.73 15.12 -27.24
CA TYR A 487 19.45 15.36 -26.58
C TYR A 487 18.28 15.07 -27.51
N ASP A 488 17.24 14.40 -26.99
CA ASP A 488 15.92 14.32 -27.61
C ASP A 488 14.99 15.29 -26.84
N ASP A 489 14.71 16.45 -27.44
CA ASP A 489 14.29 17.70 -26.77
C ASP A 489 12.79 17.73 -26.37
N VAL A 490 11.99 16.74 -26.75
CA VAL A 490 10.52 16.90 -26.74
C VAL A 490 9.85 16.60 -25.39
N ARG A 491 10.51 15.87 -24.46
CA ARG A 491 9.90 15.49 -23.16
C ARG A 491 10.29 16.36 -21.96
N SER A 492 11.28 17.26 -22.12
CA SER A 492 11.92 17.95 -20.99
C SER A 492 11.22 19.23 -20.54
N GLU A 493 10.47 19.94 -21.37
CA GLU A 493 9.99 21.30 -21.03
C GLU A 493 9.08 21.34 -19.78
N VAL A 494 8.30 20.29 -19.53
CA VAL A 494 7.38 20.23 -18.37
C VAL A 494 8.12 20.10 -17.03
N TYR A 495 9.33 19.54 -17.05
CA TYR A 495 10.15 19.26 -15.86
C TYR A 495 11.46 20.09 -15.83
N SER A 496 11.78 20.83 -16.90
CA SER A 496 13.08 21.50 -17.06
C SER A 496 13.16 22.88 -16.39
N SER A 497 12.08 23.67 -16.32
CA SER A 497 12.24 25.08 -15.94
C SER A 497 12.45 25.35 -14.45
N HIS A 498 12.15 24.39 -13.55
CA HIS A 498 12.07 24.67 -12.11
C HIS A 498 12.75 23.65 -11.19
N VAL A 499 13.54 22.70 -11.72
CA VAL A 499 14.20 21.60 -10.95
C VAL A 499 15.73 21.65 -11.05
N TYR A 500 16.32 22.83 -11.24
CA TYR A 500 17.78 22.98 -11.26
C TYR A 500 18.42 23.04 -9.85
N ASP A 501 17.61 23.20 -8.79
CA ASP A 501 18.11 23.32 -7.41
C ASP A 501 17.98 22.03 -6.57
N ILE A 502 17.53 20.92 -7.17
CA ILE A 502 17.50 19.61 -6.51
C ILE A 502 18.32 18.63 -7.36
N ASP A 503 19.22 17.91 -6.70
CA ASP A 503 20.07 16.79 -7.16
C ASP A 503 19.39 15.74 -8.09
N GLY A 504 18.08 15.82 -8.35
CA GLY A 504 17.29 14.90 -9.17
C GLY A 504 17.25 15.21 -10.67
N GLY A 505 17.76 16.36 -11.14
CA GLY A 505 17.61 16.78 -12.54
C GLY A 505 18.16 15.79 -13.57
N VAL A 506 19.27 15.09 -13.26
CA VAL A 506 19.85 14.08 -14.14
C VAL A 506 19.00 12.82 -14.21
N TYR A 507 18.48 12.40 -13.05
CA TYR A 507 17.59 11.24 -12.96
C TYR A 507 16.33 11.46 -13.82
N LEU A 508 15.69 12.63 -13.68
CA LEU A 508 14.44 12.96 -14.37
C LEU A 508 14.59 13.01 -15.90
N ARG A 509 15.78 13.35 -16.42
CA ARG A 509 16.02 13.37 -17.87
C ARG A 509 16.37 12.01 -18.46
N LYS A 510 17.16 11.19 -17.75
CA LYS A 510 17.73 9.96 -18.32
C LYS A 510 17.04 8.67 -17.88
N TRP A 511 16.51 8.64 -16.66
CA TRP A 511 16.05 7.40 -16.02
C TRP A 511 14.54 7.39 -15.73
N MET A 512 13.81 8.41 -16.20
CA MET A 512 12.35 8.49 -16.17
C MET A 512 11.69 7.56 -17.20
N ARG A 513 11.54 6.27 -16.87
CA ARG A 513 11.04 5.24 -17.82
C ARG A 513 9.61 4.77 -17.61
N HIS A 514 9.15 4.74 -16.37
CA HIS A 514 7.83 4.18 -16.05
C HIS A 514 6.68 5.00 -16.66
N SER A 515 5.58 4.37 -17.07
CA SER A 515 4.45 5.08 -17.68
C SER A 515 3.76 6.06 -16.72
N SER A 516 3.89 5.83 -15.41
CA SER A 516 3.30 6.67 -14.35
C SER A 516 3.75 8.12 -14.39
N TRP A 517 4.91 8.43 -14.97
CA TRP A 517 5.40 9.81 -15.13
C TRP A 517 4.48 10.65 -16.03
N ASN A 518 3.78 10.03 -16.99
CA ASN A 518 2.86 10.71 -17.89
C ASN A 518 1.43 10.86 -17.30
N SER A 519 1.19 10.34 -16.09
CA SER A 519 -0.10 10.50 -15.43
C SER A 519 -0.33 11.97 -15.07
N SER A 520 -1.55 12.47 -15.30
CA SER A 520 -1.93 13.85 -14.95
C SER A 520 -1.68 14.16 -13.47
N ALA A 521 -1.84 13.16 -12.60
CA ALA A 521 -1.54 13.25 -11.17
C ALA A 521 -0.05 13.45 -10.89
N SER A 522 0.83 12.71 -11.60
CA SER A 522 2.29 12.86 -11.46
C SER A 522 2.75 14.23 -11.96
N VAL A 523 2.27 14.65 -13.14
CA VAL A 523 2.58 15.98 -13.70
C VAL A 523 2.13 17.10 -12.74
N ALA A 524 0.93 17.01 -12.17
CA ALA A 524 0.42 17.98 -11.21
C ALA A 524 1.26 18.00 -9.92
N PHE A 525 1.67 16.84 -9.42
CA PHE A 525 2.53 16.74 -8.24
C PHE A 525 3.88 17.43 -8.47
N TRP A 526 4.59 17.09 -9.54
CA TRP A 526 5.93 17.63 -9.83
C TRP A 526 5.92 19.12 -10.19
N LYS A 527 4.83 19.65 -10.74
CA LYS A 527 4.66 21.11 -10.94
C LYS A 527 4.47 21.88 -9.63
N ASN A 528 3.73 21.29 -8.68
CA ASN A 528 3.35 21.95 -7.43
C ASN A 528 4.34 21.70 -6.28
N SER A 529 5.29 20.78 -6.44
CA SER A 529 6.20 20.34 -5.36
C SER A 529 7.42 21.24 -5.15
N SER A 530 7.48 22.42 -5.79
CA SER A 530 8.57 23.39 -5.65
C SER A 530 8.82 23.77 -4.19
N MET A 531 10.06 23.62 -3.73
CA MET A 531 10.51 24.06 -2.41
C MET A 531 10.84 25.55 -2.49
N LYS A 532 9.99 26.42 -1.96
CA LYS A 532 10.30 27.85 -1.81
C LYS A 532 10.72 28.12 -0.37
N HIS A 533 11.99 28.48 -0.17
CA HIS A 533 12.59 28.95 1.10
C HIS A 533 12.63 27.93 2.25
N THR A 534 13.55 26.95 2.18
CA THR A 534 13.69 25.94 3.24
C THR A 534 15.14 25.54 3.49
N LEU A 535 15.49 25.31 4.76
CA LEU A 535 16.81 24.83 5.16
C LEU A 535 16.92 23.31 4.96
N VAL A 536 17.70 22.90 3.95
CA VAL A 536 18.00 21.50 3.66
C VAL A 536 19.31 21.12 4.35
N LEU A 537 19.25 20.17 5.29
CA LEU A 537 20.42 19.67 6.01
C LEU A 537 21.02 18.44 5.33
N SER A 538 20.16 17.56 4.82
CA SER A 538 20.56 16.38 4.05
C SER A 538 19.43 15.95 3.11
N LYS A 539 19.69 14.98 2.21
CA LYS A 539 18.68 14.42 1.29
C LYS A 539 17.41 13.92 2.02
N ASN A 540 17.56 13.51 3.27
CA ASN A 540 16.47 12.97 4.10
C ASN A 540 15.87 14.02 5.07
N LEU A 541 16.55 15.14 5.33
CA LEU A 541 16.24 16.01 6.46
C LEU A 541 16.11 17.46 6.01
N VAL A 542 14.87 17.95 6.09
CA VAL A 542 14.47 19.31 5.75
C VAL A 542 13.76 19.88 6.96
N VAL A 543 14.15 21.07 7.40
CA VAL A 543 13.55 21.75 8.56
C VAL A 543 12.42 22.66 8.10
N ALA A 544 11.31 22.70 8.84
CA ALA A 544 10.13 23.57 8.60
C ALA A 544 9.26 23.27 7.37
N ASP A 545 9.75 22.50 6.39
CA ASP A 545 8.91 21.95 5.32
C ASP A 545 9.11 20.42 5.22
N LYS A 546 8.23 19.80 4.46
CA LYS A 546 8.19 18.37 4.16
C LYS A 546 9.10 18.05 2.99
N THR A 547 9.79 16.91 3.05
CA THR A 547 10.57 16.40 1.90
C THR A 547 9.65 16.04 0.73
N LEU A 548 10.20 15.91 -0.49
CA LEU A 548 9.40 15.46 -1.66
C LEU A 548 8.73 14.10 -1.39
N VAL A 549 9.46 13.18 -0.75
CA VAL A 549 8.95 11.86 -0.37
C VAL A 549 7.83 11.98 0.66
N GLU A 550 7.97 12.86 1.66
CA GLU A 550 6.95 13.12 2.66
C GLU A 550 5.68 13.76 2.05
N LYS A 551 5.82 14.73 1.13
CA LYS A 551 4.69 15.34 0.40
C LYS A 551 3.95 14.28 -0.43
N ALA A 552 4.67 13.42 -1.15
CA ALA A 552 4.08 12.32 -1.91
C ALA A 552 3.39 11.29 -1.00
N ALA A 553 4.02 10.92 0.12
CA ALA A 553 3.46 9.97 1.09
C ALA A 553 2.16 10.48 1.72
N VAL A 554 2.09 11.76 2.09
CA VAL A 554 0.87 12.38 2.62
C VAL A 554 -0.25 12.35 1.59
N MET A 555 0.05 12.71 0.33
CA MET A 555 -0.93 12.65 -0.77
C MET A 555 -1.43 11.23 -1.01
N CYS A 556 -0.53 10.26 -1.08
CA CYS A 556 -0.83 8.83 -1.22
C CYS A 556 -1.75 8.34 -0.09
N ARG A 557 -1.45 8.69 1.17
CA ARG A 557 -2.27 8.33 2.33
C ARG A 557 -3.68 8.93 2.27
N LEU A 558 -3.80 10.22 1.94
CA LEU A 558 -5.10 10.89 1.84
C LEU A 558 -5.99 10.21 0.81
N LYS A 559 -5.42 9.82 -0.34
CA LYS A 559 -6.12 9.08 -1.38
C LYS A 559 -6.41 7.64 -0.98
N TYR A 560 -5.49 6.99 -0.27
CA TYR A 560 -5.71 5.67 0.30
C TYR A 560 -6.91 5.66 1.25
N ALA A 561 -7.02 6.65 2.15
CA ALA A 561 -8.13 6.77 3.08
C ALA A 561 -9.48 7.02 2.38
N GLU A 562 -9.48 7.72 1.25
CA GLU A 562 -10.66 7.87 0.39
C GLU A 562 -11.09 6.51 -0.18
N VAL A 563 -10.15 5.76 -0.74
CA VAL A 563 -10.40 4.41 -1.30
C VAL A 563 -10.86 3.44 -0.22
N GLU A 564 -10.22 3.41 0.96
CA GLU A 564 -10.61 2.53 2.07
C GLU A 564 -12.03 2.82 2.55
N LYS A 565 -12.44 4.10 2.63
CA LYS A 565 -13.84 4.47 2.92
C LYS A 565 -14.79 3.96 1.85
N THR A 566 -14.45 4.10 0.56
CA THR A 566 -15.29 3.57 -0.52
C THR A 566 -15.38 2.05 -0.49
N GLN A 567 -14.27 1.36 -0.23
CA GLN A 567 -14.23 -0.09 -0.15
C GLN A 567 -15.01 -0.61 1.06
N ALA A 568 -14.93 0.08 2.20
CA ALA A 568 -15.73 -0.21 3.38
C ALA A 568 -17.24 -0.03 3.10
N THR A 569 -17.63 0.99 2.33
CA THR A 569 -19.04 1.16 1.92
C THR A 569 -19.50 0.06 0.95
N ILE A 570 -18.63 -0.40 0.06
CA ILE A 570 -18.93 -1.51 -0.85
C ILE A 570 -19.09 -2.82 -0.08
N HIS A 571 -18.17 -3.13 0.84
CA HIS A 571 -18.27 -4.31 1.70
C HIS A 571 -19.50 -4.25 2.62
N ALA A 572 -19.82 -3.09 3.18
CA ALA A 572 -21.04 -2.91 3.97
C ALA A 572 -22.32 -3.08 3.12
N ALA A 573 -22.28 -2.74 1.83
CA ALA A 573 -23.38 -2.95 0.90
C ALA A 573 -23.49 -4.41 0.43
N MET A 574 -22.37 -5.14 0.35
CA MET A 574 -22.35 -6.59 0.15
C MET A 574 -22.77 -7.30 1.45
N ILE A 575 -24.05 -7.21 1.81
CA ILE A 575 -24.60 -7.97 2.93
C ILE A 575 -24.52 -9.47 2.57
N GLU A 576 -23.83 -10.25 3.38
CA GLU A 576 -23.73 -11.71 3.20
C GLU A 576 -25.11 -12.36 3.33
N GLY A 577 -25.76 -12.58 2.20
CA GLY A 577 -27.09 -13.17 2.11
C GLY A 577 -27.71 -12.99 0.73
N ILE A 578 -28.00 -14.09 0.04
CA ILE A 578 -28.72 -14.06 -1.24
C ILE A 578 -30.07 -13.31 -1.13
N PRO A 579 -30.87 -13.46 -0.05
CA PRO A 579 -32.14 -12.74 0.09
C PRO A 579 -32.00 -11.22 0.26
N SER A 580 -31.03 -10.74 1.05
CA SER A 580 -30.81 -9.30 1.28
C SER A 580 -30.33 -8.58 0.02
N ASN A 581 -29.50 -9.24 -0.80
CA ASN A 581 -29.08 -8.69 -2.09
C ASN A 581 -30.23 -8.62 -3.11
N ILE A 582 -31.19 -9.55 -3.04
CA ILE A 582 -32.41 -9.51 -3.88
C ILE A 582 -33.29 -8.32 -3.50
N ASP A 583 -33.46 -8.05 -2.21
CA ASP A 583 -34.28 -6.91 -1.77
C ASP A 583 -33.59 -5.57 -2.05
N LEU A 584 -32.25 -5.48 -1.92
CA LEU A 584 -31.47 -4.35 -2.42
C LEU A 584 -31.68 -4.13 -3.92
N PHE A 585 -31.65 -5.21 -4.72
CA PHE A 585 -31.87 -5.13 -6.16
C PHE A 585 -33.29 -4.66 -6.51
N LYS A 586 -34.33 -5.14 -5.81
CA LYS A 586 -35.71 -4.67 -6.01
C LYS A 586 -35.84 -3.18 -5.74
N GLU A 587 -35.24 -2.70 -4.65
CA GLU A 587 -35.26 -1.27 -4.29
C GLU A 587 -34.52 -0.41 -5.32
N LEU A 588 -33.37 -0.89 -5.83
CA LEU A 588 -32.62 -0.23 -6.90
C LEU A 588 -33.36 -0.22 -8.24
N MET A 589 -34.15 -1.25 -8.54
CA MET A 589 -34.97 -1.34 -9.76
C MET A 589 -36.30 -0.59 -9.63
N LEU A 590 -36.75 -0.25 -8.42
CA LEU A 590 -38.03 0.42 -8.17
C LEU A 590 -38.22 1.68 -9.04
N PRO A 591 -37.24 2.61 -9.18
CA PRO A 591 -37.38 3.77 -10.05
C PRO A 591 -37.66 3.40 -11.51
N LEU A 592 -36.97 2.37 -12.03
CA LEU A 592 -37.19 1.87 -13.39
C LEU A 592 -38.57 1.22 -13.54
N THR A 593 -39.04 0.48 -12.54
CA THR A 593 -40.38 -0.10 -12.57
C THR A 593 -41.48 0.97 -12.54
N VAL A 594 -41.27 2.09 -11.83
CA VAL A 594 -42.20 3.22 -11.81
C VAL A 594 -42.26 3.91 -13.17
N ILE A 595 -41.11 4.14 -13.81
CA ILE A 595 -41.04 4.70 -15.17
C ILE A 595 -41.74 3.78 -16.17
N ALA A 596 -41.48 2.47 -16.11
CA ALA A 596 -42.10 1.48 -16.98
C ALA A 596 -43.63 1.44 -16.79
N LYS A 597 -44.11 1.45 -15.55
CA LYS A 597 -45.55 1.54 -15.25
C LYS A 597 -46.17 2.81 -15.82
N ASN A 598 -45.54 3.97 -15.63
CA ASN A 598 -46.04 5.24 -16.17
C ASN A 598 -46.10 5.23 -17.71
N PHE A 599 -45.08 4.66 -18.37
CA PHE A 599 -45.08 4.47 -19.82
C PHE A 599 -46.21 3.52 -20.26
N GLU A 600 -46.50 2.49 -19.48
CA GLU A 600 -47.60 1.58 -19.75
C GLU A 600 -48.97 2.24 -19.57
N LYS A 601 -49.14 3.14 -18.58
CA LYS A 601 -50.35 3.98 -18.44
C LYS A 601 -50.59 4.86 -19.67
N LEU A 602 -49.53 5.50 -20.16
CA LEU A 602 -49.55 6.29 -21.41
C LEU A 602 -49.98 5.43 -22.61
N ARG A 603 -49.42 4.22 -22.75
CA ARG A 603 -49.76 3.28 -23.82
C ARG A 603 -51.20 2.75 -23.72
N ARG A 604 -51.73 2.58 -22.51
CA ARG A 604 -53.11 2.12 -22.27
C ARG A 604 -54.16 3.22 -22.41
N TRP A 605 -53.77 4.46 -22.70
CA TRP A 605 -54.67 5.61 -22.81
C TRP A 605 -55.52 5.84 -21.54
N GLU A 606 -54.96 5.55 -20.36
CA GLU A 606 -55.65 5.76 -19.08
C GLU A 606 -55.96 7.25 -18.86
N GLU A 607 -55.04 8.14 -19.26
CA GLU A 607 -55.21 9.59 -19.29
C GLU A 607 -55.00 10.13 -20.71
N PRO A 608 -56.08 10.28 -21.52
CA PRO A 608 -55.95 10.53 -22.96
C PRO A 608 -55.29 11.87 -23.29
N HIS A 609 -55.48 12.89 -22.45
CA HIS A 609 -54.88 14.20 -22.64
C HIS A 609 -53.36 14.17 -22.50
N LEU A 610 -52.82 13.38 -21.56
CA LEU A 610 -51.37 13.19 -21.41
C LEU A 610 -50.79 12.38 -22.57
N THR A 611 -51.47 11.32 -23.01
CA THR A 611 -51.01 10.51 -24.14
C THR A 611 -50.98 11.32 -25.44
N VAL A 612 -51.99 12.14 -25.71
CA VAL A 612 -52.02 13.02 -26.89
C VAL A 612 -50.91 14.07 -26.81
N SER A 613 -50.71 14.70 -25.66
CA SER A 613 -49.64 15.68 -25.45
C SER A 613 -48.25 15.07 -25.64
N PHE A 614 -48.01 13.89 -25.06
CA PHE A 614 -46.77 13.13 -25.25
C PHE A 614 -46.52 12.78 -26.72
N LEU A 615 -47.55 12.30 -27.41
CA LEU A 615 -47.46 11.91 -28.81
C LEU A 615 -47.20 13.12 -29.72
N ALA A 616 -47.88 14.25 -29.48
CA ALA A 616 -47.66 15.50 -30.18
C ALA A 616 -46.22 16.01 -29.99
N PHE A 617 -45.70 15.97 -28.76
CA PHE A 617 -44.32 16.33 -28.45
C PHE A 617 -43.31 15.45 -29.18
N VAL A 618 -43.50 14.13 -29.16
CA VAL A 618 -42.64 13.17 -29.88
C VAL A 618 -42.68 13.42 -31.39
N TYR A 619 -43.84 13.73 -31.97
CA TYR A 619 -43.92 14.10 -33.38
C TYR A 619 -43.21 15.40 -33.72
N VAL A 620 -43.34 16.44 -32.87
CA VAL A 620 -42.60 17.70 -33.06
C VAL A 620 -41.09 17.43 -33.08
N LEU A 621 -40.58 16.56 -32.20
CA LEU A 621 -39.17 16.17 -32.19
C LEU A 621 -38.74 15.46 -33.48
N ILE A 622 -39.56 14.53 -33.99
CA ILE A 622 -39.27 13.77 -35.21
C ILE A 622 -39.28 14.67 -36.46
N TYR A 623 -40.33 15.47 -36.63
CA TYR A 623 -40.52 16.29 -37.85
C TYR A 623 -39.58 17.49 -37.92
N ARG A 624 -39.19 18.07 -36.77
CA ARG A 624 -38.15 19.12 -36.71
C ARG A 624 -36.73 18.58 -36.76
N ASN A 625 -36.57 17.27 -36.93
CA ASN A 625 -35.26 16.61 -37.02
C ASN A 625 -34.40 16.79 -35.76
N LEU A 626 -35.03 16.95 -34.59
CA LEU A 626 -34.38 17.21 -33.31
C LEU A 626 -33.92 15.92 -32.62
N LEU A 627 -34.10 14.76 -33.25
CA LEU A 627 -33.78 13.45 -32.68
C LEU A 627 -32.30 13.33 -32.28
N SER A 628 -31.40 13.95 -33.04
CA SER A 628 -29.97 14.00 -32.73
C SER A 628 -29.65 14.80 -31.45
N TYR A 629 -30.52 15.73 -31.06
CA TYR A 629 -30.37 16.56 -29.86
C TYR A 629 -30.99 15.93 -28.61
N VAL A 630 -31.86 14.92 -28.75
CA VAL A 630 -32.49 14.23 -27.61
C VAL A 630 -31.41 13.63 -26.71
N PHE A 631 -30.42 12.94 -27.28
CA PHE A 631 -29.35 12.33 -26.50
C PHE A 631 -28.47 13.37 -25.76
N PRO A 632 -27.92 14.41 -26.42
CA PRO A 632 -27.22 15.51 -25.74
C PRO A 632 -28.06 16.22 -24.66
N VAL A 633 -29.33 16.52 -24.92
CA VAL A 633 -30.21 17.19 -23.97
C VAL A 633 -30.47 16.31 -22.75
N THR A 634 -30.69 15.00 -22.92
CA THR A 634 -30.85 14.09 -21.78
C THR A 634 -29.59 14.02 -20.90
N LEU A 635 -28.39 14.02 -21.50
CA LEU A 635 -27.13 14.12 -20.75
C LEU A 635 -27.00 15.45 -20.00
N MET A 636 -27.39 16.57 -20.62
CA MET A 636 -27.40 17.88 -19.97
C MET A 636 -28.38 17.94 -18.79
N VAL A 637 -29.60 17.43 -18.96
CA VAL A 637 -30.60 17.37 -17.87
C VAL A 637 -30.12 16.47 -16.75
N LEU A 638 -29.52 15.32 -17.07
CA LEU A 638 -28.93 14.44 -16.07
C LEU A 638 -27.79 15.15 -15.31
N ALA A 639 -26.85 15.79 -16.01
CA ALA A 639 -25.74 16.50 -15.39
C ALA A 639 -26.20 17.67 -14.50
N THR A 640 -27.13 18.49 -15.00
CA THR A 640 -27.71 19.60 -14.21
C THR A 640 -28.47 19.09 -12.99
N SER A 641 -29.25 18.02 -13.11
CA SER A 641 -29.92 17.40 -11.96
C SER A 641 -28.92 16.88 -10.92
N MET A 642 -27.81 16.27 -11.35
CA MET A 642 -26.75 15.81 -10.45
C MET A 642 -26.06 16.97 -9.73
N LEU A 643 -25.79 18.07 -10.43
CA LEU A 643 -25.17 19.27 -9.82
C LEU A 643 -26.12 19.97 -8.85
N VAL A 644 -27.41 20.06 -9.16
CA VAL A 644 -28.43 20.61 -8.25
C VAL A 644 -28.54 19.74 -6.99
N LEU A 645 -28.61 18.41 -7.15
CA LEU A 645 -28.62 17.48 -6.03
C LEU A 645 -27.36 17.58 -5.16
N LYS A 646 -26.18 17.74 -5.80
CA LYS A 646 -24.92 17.99 -5.10
C LYS A 646 -24.98 19.30 -4.29
N GLY A 647 -25.40 20.40 -4.91
CA GLY A 647 -25.49 21.71 -4.24
C GLY A 647 -26.48 21.72 -3.08
N LEU A 648 -27.65 21.10 -3.25
CA LEU A 648 -28.65 20.95 -2.17
C LEU A 648 -28.14 20.09 -1.00
N LYS A 649 -27.22 19.16 -1.28
CA LYS A 649 -26.60 18.28 -0.26
C LYS A 649 -25.56 19.05 0.53
N GLU A 650 -24.70 19.82 -0.15
CA GLU A 650 -23.69 20.68 0.46
C GLU A 650 -24.32 21.77 1.34
N GLN A 651 -25.49 22.29 0.94
CA GLN A 651 -26.28 23.23 1.75
C GLN A 651 -27.00 22.60 2.95
N GLY A 652 -26.93 21.28 3.13
CA GLY A 652 -27.62 20.56 4.21
C GLY A 652 -29.16 20.57 4.13
N ARG A 653 -29.74 21.03 3.01
CA ARG A 653 -31.21 21.05 2.79
C ARG A 653 -31.76 19.66 2.47
N LEU A 654 -30.91 18.76 1.99
CA LEU A 654 -31.23 17.35 1.85
C LEU A 654 -30.99 16.67 3.20
N GLY A 655 -32.06 16.17 3.82
CA GLY A 655 -32.01 15.54 5.14
C GLY A 655 -31.00 14.39 5.22
N ARG A 656 -30.59 14.01 6.44
CA ARG A 656 -29.56 12.97 6.71
C ARG A 656 -29.84 11.60 6.05
N SER A 657 -31.06 11.32 5.65
CA SER A 657 -31.47 10.08 4.97
C SER A 657 -31.37 10.15 3.44
N PHE A 658 -31.06 11.30 2.84
CA PHE A 658 -31.03 11.46 1.40
C PHE A 658 -29.87 10.65 0.77
N GLY A 659 -30.22 9.67 -0.07
CA GLY A 659 -29.29 8.73 -0.69
C GLY A 659 -29.07 7.43 0.09
N LYS A 660 -29.68 7.25 1.28
CA LYS A 660 -29.66 5.98 2.00
C LYS A 660 -30.75 5.06 1.42
N VAL A 661 -30.35 3.93 0.85
CA VAL A 661 -31.29 2.87 0.44
C VAL A 661 -31.73 2.13 1.70
N THR A 662 -32.98 2.33 2.11
CA THR A 662 -33.55 1.68 3.30
C THR A 662 -34.18 0.35 2.92
N ILE A 663 -33.49 -0.75 3.21
CA ILE A 663 -34.06 -2.09 3.12
C ILE A 663 -35.04 -2.23 4.30
N ARG A 664 -36.29 -2.58 4.02
CA ARG A 664 -37.22 -3.01 5.07
C ARG A 664 -36.96 -4.48 5.32
N ASP A 665 -36.52 -4.80 6.53
CA ASP A 665 -36.36 -6.21 6.93
C ASP A 665 -37.71 -6.91 6.85
N GLN A 666 -37.72 -8.09 6.22
CA GLN A 666 -38.87 -8.98 6.28
C GLN A 666 -39.06 -9.45 7.73
N PRO A 667 -40.30 -9.75 8.17
CA PRO A 667 -40.51 -10.44 9.43
C PRO A 667 -39.67 -11.73 9.48
N PRO A 668 -39.22 -12.21 10.65
CA PRO A 668 -38.31 -13.34 10.76
C PRO A 668 -38.93 -14.59 10.11
N SER A 669 -38.60 -14.82 8.84
CA SER A 669 -39.05 -15.97 8.07
C SER A 669 -38.17 -17.18 8.42
N ASN A 670 -38.79 -18.34 8.59
CA ASN A 670 -38.07 -19.58 8.89
C ASN A 670 -37.01 -19.89 7.81
N THR A 671 -35.93 -20.60 8.17
CA THR A 671 -34.83 -20.97 7.23
C THR A 671 -35.34 -21.66 5.97
N ILE A 672 -36.46 -22.38 6.08
CA ILE A 672 -37.13 -23.06 4.97
C ILE A 672 -37.76 -22.05 3.98
N GLU A 673 -38.42 -21.00 4.47
CA GLU A 673 -39.07 -19.98 3.63
C GLU A 673 -38.04 -19.21 2.80
N LYS A 674 -36.87 -18.90 3.41
CA LYS A 674 -35.75 -18.28 2.69
C LYS A 674 -35.22 -19.16 1.56
N ILE A 675 -35.11 -20.47 1.79
CA ILE A 675 -34.67 -21.44 0.78
C ILE A 675 -35.71 -21.57 -0.35
N ILE A 676 -37.00 -21.56 0.00
CA ILE A 676 -38.10 -21.63 -0.99
C ILE A 676 -38.07 -20.40 -1.90
N ALA A 677 -37.94 -19.19 -1.33
CA ALA A 677 -37.87 -17.95 -2.10
C ALA A 677 -36.68 -17.92 -3.08
N VAL A 678 -35.52 -18.42 -2.66
CA VAL A 678 -34.34 -18.52 -3.54
C VAL A 678 -34.55 -19.56 -4.64
N LYS A 679 -35.10 -20.73 -4.30
CA LYS A 679 -35.37 -21.81 -5.26
C LYS A 679 -36.37 -21.37 -6.33
N GLU A 680 -37.41 -20.63 -5.94
CA GLU A 680 -38.42 -20.11 -6.86
C GLU A 680 -37.82 -19.06 -7.80
N ALA A 681 -37.03 -18.11 -7.27
CA ALA A 681 -36.34 -17.12 -8.09
C ALA A 681 -35.32 -17.76 -9.06
N MET A 682 -34.54 -18.76 -8.62
CA MET A 682 -33.63 -19.49 -9.49
C MET A 682 -34.37 -20.24 -10.59
N ARG A 683 -35.53 -20.83 -10.28
CA ARG A 683 -36.37 -21.52 -11.25
C ARG A 683 -36.94 -20.57 -12.30
N ASP A 684 -37.31 -19.35 -11.90
CA ASP A 684 -37.77 -18.31 -12.82
C ASP A 684 -36.65 -17.82 -13.75
N VAL A 685 -35.44 -17.60 -13.22
CA VAL A 685 -34.26 -17.25 -14.02
C VAL A 685 -33.89 -18.38 -14.98
N GLU A 686 -33.90 -19.63 -14.52
CA GLU A 686 -33.64 -20.79 -15.36
C GLU A 686 -34.65 -20.88 -16.51
N LYS A 687 -35.94 -20.75 -16.21
CA LYS A 687 -37.00 -20.73 -17.22
C LYS A 687 -36.83 -19.59 -18.22
N TYR A 688 -36.44 -18.41 -17.75
CA TYR A 688 -36.17 -17.26 -18.61
C TYR A 688 -34.96 -17.51 -19.53
N MET A 689 -33.86 -18.04 -18.98
CA MET A 689 -32.64 -18.36 -19.74
C MET A 689 -32.90 -19.48 -20.75
N GLN A 690 -33.68 -20.50 -20.38
CA GLN A 690 -34.15 -21.54 -21.30
C GLN A 690 -34.98 -20.94 -22.44
N ASN A 691 -35.91 -20.03 -22.14
CA ASN A 691 -36.71 -19.36 -23.18
C ASN A 691 -35.84 -18.54 -24.15
N ILE A 692 -34.81 -17.84 -23.64
CA ILE A 692 -33.85 -17.13 -24.48
C ILE A 692 -33.04 -18.12 -25.34
N ASN A 693 -32.53 -19.19 -24.75
CA ASN A 693 -31.74 -20.19 -25.46
C ASN A 693 -32.55 -20.85 -26.57
N VAL A 694 -33.79 -21.24 -26.29
CA VAL A 694 -34.71 -21.78 -27.31
C VAL A 694 -34.99 -20.75 -28.40
N SER A 695 -35.19 -19.48 -28.04
CA SER A 695 -35.41 -18.42 -29.02
C SER A 695 -34.19 -18.20 -29.91
N LEU A 696 -32.99 -18.16 -29.34
CA LEU A 696 -31.73 -18.05 -30.08
C LEU A 696 -31.49 -19.26 -30.98
N LEU A 697 -31.78 -20.47 -30.51
CA LEU A 697 -31.68 -21.69 -31.32
C LEU A 697 -32.65 -21.66 -32.50
N LYS A 698 -33.87 -21.14 -32.33
CA LYS A 698 -34.83 -20.94 -33.42
C LYS A 698 -34.36 -19.88 -34.42
N ILE A 699 -33.85 -18.75 -33.94
CA ILE A 699 -33.24 -17.71 -34.81
C ILE A 699 -32.08 -18.30 -35.60
N ARG A 700 -31.24 -19.10 -34.94
CA ARG A 700 -30.14 -19.81 -35.57
C ARG A 700 -30.63 -20.76 -36.67
N THR A 701 -31.72 -21.51 -36.45
CA THR A 701 -32.34 -22.34 -37.50
C THR A 701 -32.77 -21.51 -38.70
N ILE A 702 -33.34 -20.32 -38.49
CA ILE A 702 -33.77 -19.42 -39.58
C ILE A 702 -32.53 -18.88 -40.33
N ILE A 703 -31.46 -18.49 -39.65
CA ILE A 703 -30.26 -17.92 -40.30
C ILE A 703 -29.46 -18.98 -41.07
N LEU A 704 -29.29 -20.18 -40.52
CA LEU A 704 -28.53 -21.28 -41.14
C LEU A 704 -29.36 -22.10 -42.15
N ALA A 705 -30.54 -21.62 -42.55
CA ALA A 705 -31.45 -22.30 -43.46
C ALA A 705 -31.84 -23.73 -43.01
N GLY A 706 -31.95 -23.96 -41.69
CA GLY A 706 -32.35 -25.26 -41.14
C GLY A 706 -33.77 -25.68 -41.55
N GLN A 707 -34.63 -24.73 -41.91
CA GLN A 707 -35.83 -24.95 -42.72
C GLN A 707 -35.83 -23.95 -43.89
N PRO A 708 -35.55 -24.40 -45.12
CA PRO A 708 -35.33 -23.47 -46.24
C PRO A 708 -36.57 -22.67 -46.60
N GLN A 709 -37.77 -23.24 -46.50
CA GLN A 709 -39.04 -22.57 -46.82
C GLN A 709 -39.34 -21.36 -45.91
N ILE A 710 -39.15 -21.50 -44.59
CA ILE A 710 -39.36 -20.38 -43.65
C ILE A 710 -38.25 -19.33 -43.82
N THR A 711 -37.02 -19.78 -44.10
CA THR A 711 -35.88 -18.90 -44.29
C THR A 711 -36.05 -18.01 -45.53
N THR A 712 -36.54 -18.56 -46.64
CA THR A 712 -36.81 -17.78 -47.86
C THR A 712 -37.95 -16.80 -47.68
N GLU A 713 -39.04 -17.19 -47.01
CA GLU A 713 -40.14 -16.26 -46.66
C GLU A 713 -39.65 -15.10 -45.79
N VAL A 714 -38.89 -15.41 -44.72
CA VAL A 714 -38.32 -14.38 -43.83
C VAL A 714 -37.34 -13.48 -44.59
N ALA A 715 -36.51 -14.05 -45.47
CA ALA A 715 -35.60 -13.28 -46.32
C ALA A 715 -36.36 -12.35 -47.28
N LEU A 716 -37.46 -12.80 -47.87
CA LEU A 716 -38.31 -11.99 -48.74
C LEU A 716 -38.98 -10.85 -47.96
N VAL A 717 -39.49 -11.12 -46.76
CA VAL A 717 -40.04 -10.08 -45.87
C VAL A 717 -38.96 -9.06 -45.47
N LEU A 718 -37.74 -9.51 -45.19
CA LEU A 718 -36.60 -8.63 -44.88
C LEU A 718 -36.21 -7.76 -46.09
N LEU A 719 -36.18 -8.33 -47.30
CA LEU A 719 -35.90 -7.60 -48.54
C LEU A 719 -37.00 -6.56 -48.82
N CYS A 720 -38.27 -6.94 -48.73
CA CYS A 720 -39.39 -6.00 -48.86
C CYS A 720 -39.31 -4.89 -47.80
N GLY A 721 -39.06 -5.23 -46.54
CA GLY A 721 -38.85 -4.25 -45.46
C GLY A 721 -37.69 -3.29 -45.75
N SER A 722 -36.58 -3.82 -46.29
CA SER A 722 -35.42 -3.02 -46.70
C SER A 722 -35.74 -2.06 -47.84
N THR A 723 -36.50 -2.49 -48.86
CA THR A 723 -36.92 -1.61 -49.96
C THR A 723 -37.82 -0.46 -49.49
N ILE A 724 -38.70 -0.71 -48.51
CA ILE A 724 -39.54 0.32 -47.90
C ILE A 724 -38.67 1.32 -47.11
N LEU A 725 -37.69 0.81 -46.36
CA LEU A 725 -36.77 1.65 -45.58
C LEU A 725 -35.90 2.55 -46.45
N LEU A 726 -35.59 2.13 -47.68
CA LEU A 726 -34.78 2.86 -48.64
C LEU A 726 -35.58 3.90 -49.43
N THR A 727 -36.87 3.65 -49.66
CA THR A 727 -37.77 4.53 -50.43
C THR A 727 -38.46 5.57 -49.56
N VAL A 728 -38.83 5.23 -48.33
CA VAL A 728 -39.54 6.13 -47.42
C VAL A 728 -38.56 6.76 -46.43
N PRO A 729 -38.54 8.11 -46.28
CA PRO A 729 -37.68 8.75 -45.28
C PRO A 729 -37.95 8.21 -43.87
N PHE A 730 -36.88 7.91 -43.14
CA PHE A 730 -36.95 7.28 -41.81
C PHE A 730 -37.89 7.99 -40.81
N ARG A 731 -38.08 9.31 -40.95
CA ARG A 731 -38.99 10.12 -40.12
C ARG A 731 -40.45 9.68 -40.21
N TYR A 732 -40.92 9.27 -41.38
CA TYR A 732 -42.30 8.81 -41.56
C TYR A 732 -42.49 7.38 -41.04
N ILE A 733 -41.47 6.52 -41.23
CA ILE A 733 -41.47 5.15 -40.72
C ILE A 733 -41.51 5.16 -39.19
N ILE A 734 -40.63 5.91 -38.53
CA ILE A 734 -40.60 5.98 -37.06
C ILE A 734 -41.89 6.61 -36.49
N SER A 735 -42.43 7.62 -37.18
CA SER A 735 -43.72 8.24 -36.85
C SER A 735 -44.86 7.22 -36.87
N PHE A 736 -44.95 6.44 -37.95
CA PHE A 736 -45.96 5.41 -38.10
C PHE A 736 -45.81 4.30 -37.05
N LEU A 737 -44.59 3.85 -36.75
CA LEU A 737 -44.32 2.85 -35.72
C LEU A 737 -44.73 3.33 -34.32
N ILE A 738 -44.47 4.59 -33.99
CA ILE A 738 -44.88 5.17 -32.70
C ILE A 738 -46.41 5.26 -32.62
N LEU A 739 -47.09 5.70 -33.69
CA LEU A 739 -48.56 5.67 -33.75
C LEU A 739 -49.09 4.25 -33.53
N ASP A 740 -48.51 3.26 -34.20
CA ASP A 740 -48.94 1.88 -34.10
C ASP A 740 -48.78 1.35 -32.66
N LEU A 741 -47.61 1.58 -32.05
CA LEU A 741 -47.33 1.17 -30.67
C LEU A 741 -48.34 1.73 -29.66
N PHE A 742 -48.74 3.00 -29.81
CA PHE A 742 -49.71 3.63 -28.91
C PHE A 742 -51.16 3.27 -29.25
N THR A 743 -51.49 2.91 -30.49
CA THR A 743 -52.88 2.57 -30.89
C THR A 743 -53.23 1.08 -30.69
N GLN A 744 -52.26 0.22 -30.39
CA GLN A 744 -52.44 -1.23 -30.22
C GLN A 744 -53.48 -1.64 -29.16
N GLU A 745 -53.65 -0.85 -28.10
CA GLU A 745 -54.59 -1.16 -26.99
C GLU A 745 -55.97 -0.53 -27.16
N LEU A 746 -56.20 0.28 -28.19
CA LEU A 746 -57.50 0.93 -28.44
C LEU A 746 -58.54 -0.10 -28.89
N LYS A 747 -59.78 0.03 -28.38
CA LYS A 747 -60.85 -0.97 -28.55
C LYS A 747 -61.10 -1.39 -30.01
N PHE A 748 -60.99 -0.47 -30.97
CA PHE A 748 -61.24 -0.75 -32.40
C PHE A 748 -60.12 -1.55 -33.08
N ARG A 749 -58.88 -1.45 -32.59
CA ARG A 749 -57.69 -2.10 -33.19
C ARG A 749 -57.18 -3.29 -32.40
N LYS A 750 -57.52 -3.37 -31.11
CA LYS A 750 -57.08 -4.41 -30.19
C LYS A 750 -57.37 -5.82 -30.71
N GLU A 751 -58.54 -6.06 -31.29
CA GLU A 751 -58.89 -7.38 -31.81
C GLU A 751 -58.04 -7.78 -33.03
N MET A 752 -57.74 -6.84 -33.92
CA MET A 752 -56.85 -7.05 -35.07
C MET A 752 -55.42 -7.34 -34.61
N VAL A 753 -54.93 -6.59 -33.63
CA VAL A 753 -53.58 -6.78 -33.06
C VAL A 753 -53.47 -8.12 -32.33
N ILE A 754 -54.50 -8.54 -31.60
CA ILE A 754 -54.54 -9.85 -30.95
C ILE A 754 -54.49 -10.97 -31.99
N LYS A 755 -55.27 -10.87 -33.09
CA LYS A 755 -55.24 -11.83 -34.21
C LYS A 755 -53.87 -11.87 -34.90
N LEU A 756 -53.24 -10.73 -35.12
CA LEU A 756 -51.90 -10.65 -35.70
C LEU A 756 -50.83 -11.28 -34.76
N LYS A 757 -50.89 -10.96 -33.46
CA LYS A 757 -49.95 -11.49 -32.47
C LYS A 757 -50.12 -12.99 -32.28
N SER A 758 -51.34 -13.51 -32.31
CA SER A 758 -51.60 -14.95 -32.24
C SER A 758 -51.11 -15.66 -33.51
N PHE A 759 -51.27 -15.06 -34.69
CA PHE A 759 -50.71 -15.57 -35.94
C PHE A 759 -49.17 -15.63 -35.90
N LEU A 760 -48.50 -14.55 -35.50
CA LEU A 760 -47.03 -14.52 -35.35
C LEU A 760 -46.55 -15.54 -34.31
N LYS A 761 -47.27 -15.69 -33.20
CA LYS A 761 -46.96 -16.69 -32.18
C LYS A 761 -47.11 -18.12 -32.72
N ALA A 762 -48.14 -18.37 -33.54
CA ALA A 762 -48.33 -19.66 -34.21
C ALA A 762 -47.18 -19.94 -35.20
N ARG A 763 -46.78 -18.95 -36.02
CA ARG A 763 -45.62 -19.06 -36.93
C ARG A 763 -44.29 -19.23 -36.18
N TRP A 764 -44.11 -18.59 -35.02
CA TRP A 764 -42.94 -18.78 -34.16
C TRP A 764 -42.90 -20.17 -33.52
N ALA A 765 -44.05 -20.74 -33.20
CA ALA A 765 -44.16 -22.10 -32.66
C ALA A 765 -43.74 -23.16 -33.70
N THR A 766 -44.05 -22.95 -34.99
CA THR A 766 -43.72 -23.88 -36.08
C THR A 766 -42.22 -23.99 -36.40
N VAL A 767 -41.39 -23.02 -35.98
CA VAL A 767 -39.93 -23.07 -36.20
C VAL A 767 -39.29 -24.04 -35.20
N PRO A 768 -38.59 -25.11 -35.65
CA PRO A 768 -37.88 -26.01 -34.76
C PRO A 768 -36.60 -25.37 -34.20
N ALA A 769 -36.26 -25.67 -32.95
CA ALA A 769 -34.97 -25.29 -32.38
C ALA A 769 -33.86 -26.17 -32.98
N ALA A 770 -32.72 -25.56 -33.31
CA ALA A 770 -31.56 -26.30 -33.81
C ALA A 770 -31.15 -27.40 -32.82
N PRO A 771 -30.84 -28.63 -33.28
CA PRO A 771 -30.48 -29.73 -32.40
C PRO A 771 -29.16 -29.43 -31.68
N VAL A 772 -29.15 -29.63 -30.36
CA VAL A 772 -27.97 -29.44 -29.52
C VAL A 772 -27.50 -30.81 -29.06
N SER A 773 -26.38 -31.29 -29.61
CA SER A 773 -25.70 -32.48 -29.11
C SER A 773 -24.82 -32.10 -27.94
N VAL A 774 -25.20 -32.48 -26.72
CA VAL A 774 -24.35 -32.34 -25.54
C VAL A 774 -23.33 -33.48 -25.61
N LEU A 775 -22.11 -33.16 -26.03
CA LEU A 775 -21.04 -34.14 -26.04
C LEU A 775 -20.69 -34.51 -24.59
N PRO A 776 -20.56 -35.82 -24.26
CA PRO A 776 -20.08 -36.22 -22.95
C PRO A 776 -18.68 -35.65 -22.72
N PHE A 777 -18.39 -35.31 -21.47
CA PHE A 777 -17.08 -34.79 -21.08
C PHE A 777 -15.99 -35.83 -21.43
N ASN A 778 -15.14 -35.52 -22.39
CA ASN A 778 -14.09 -36.44 -22.85
C ASN A 778 -13.04 -36.65 -21.74
N THR A 779 -13.14 -37.77 -21.02
CA THR A 779 -12.06 -38.32 -20.16
C THR A 779 -10.91 -38.97 -20.96
N VAL A 780 -10.97 -38.91 -22.30
CA VAL A 780 -10.12 -39.72 -23.22
C VAL A 780 -8.63 -39.31 -23.25
N ASN A 781 -8.21 -38.26 -22.53
CA ASN A 781 -6.78 -37.94 -22.41
C ASN A 781 -6.08 -38.48 -21.16
N ILE A 782 -6.75 -39.27 -20.30
CA ILE A 782 -6.10 -39.87 -19.11
C ILE A 782 -5.80 -41.37 -19.29
N ASP A 783 -6.60 -42.12 -20.07
CA ASP A 783 -6.44 -43.58 -20.15
C ASP A 783 -5.62 -44.08 -21.35
N ALA A 784 -5.17 -43.20 -22.25
CA ALA A 784 -4.42 -43.57 -23.46
C ALA A 784 -2.97 -44.08 -23.21
N LYS A 785 -2.52 -44.18 -21.96
CA LYS A 785 -1.24 -44.83 -21.61
C LYS A 785 -1.39 -46.24 -21.01
N GLY A 786 -2.62 -46.71 -20.82
CA GLY A 786 -2.89 -47.86 -19.97
C GLY A 786 -3.29 -49.16 -20.66
N GLN A 787 -3.33 -49.30 -21.99
CA GLN A 787 -3.78 -50.57 -22.59
C GLN A 787 -3.32 -50.74 -24.05
N LYS A 788 -2.02 -50.93 -24.25
CA LYS A 788 -1.50 -51.67 -25.41
C LYS A 788 -0.99 -53.02 -24.94
N LYS A 789 -1.90 -53.99 -24.84
CA LYS A 789 -1.67 -55.44 -25.01
C LYS A 789 -2.97 -56.14 -24.66
N VAL A 790 -3.63 -56.71 -25.66
CA VAL A 790 -4.16 -58.09 -25.71
C VAL A 790 -5.22 -58.18 -26.82
N ALA A 791 -5.09 -59.25 -27.60
CA ALA A 791 -6.06 -59.86 -28.52
C ALA A 791 -6.24 -59.22 -29.91
N ASN A 792 -5.42 -59.72 -30.84
CA ASN A 792 -5.82 -59.97 -32.22
C ASN A 792 -6.95 -61.02 -32.25
N ASP A 793 -8.02 -60.77 -33.00
CA ASP A 793 -8.62 -61.72 -33.94
C ASP A 793 -9.67 -61.02 -34.83
N PRO A 794 -9.82 -61.39 -36.12
CA PRO A 794 -10.64 -60.64 -37.09
C PRO A 794 -12.10 -61.15 -37.14
N PRO A 795 -13.10 -60.32 -37.48
CA PRO A 795 -14.45 -60.80 -37.70
C PRO A 795 -14.65 -61.29 -39.14
N LYS A 796 -15.24 -62.49 -39.23
CA LYS A 796 -15.79 -63.09 -40.45
C LYS A 796 -16.98 -62.27 -40.98
N LEU A 797 -17.03 -62.21 -42.30
CA LEU A 797 -18.10 -61.74 -43.16
C LEU A 797 -19.24 -62.77 -43.18
N GLU A 798 -20.50 -62.39 -42.93
CA GLU A 798 -21.65 -63.07 -43.55
C GLU A 798 -22.94 -62.23 -43.56
N ARG A 799 -23.78 -62.57 -44.54
CA ARG A 799 -24.84 -61.82 -45.21
C ARG A 799 -26.24 -62.10 -44.62
N THR A 800 -27.08 -61.06 -44.59
CA THR A 800 -28.53 -60.98 -44.92
C THR A 800 -29.48 -62.17 -44.68
N ARG A 801 -30.59 -61.97 -43.95
CA ARG A 801 -32.00 -61.89 -44.43
C ARG A 801 -33.05 -62.18 -43.32
N ASP A 802 -34.10 -61.36 -43.34
CA ASP A 802 -35.53 -61.63 -43.09
C ASP A 802 -35.97 -62.51 -41.90
N LYS A 803 -36.52 -61.88 -40.85
CA LYS A 803 -37.96 -61.87 -40.52
C LYS A 803 -38.27 -60.87 -39.40
#